data_AF-A0A967MXN4-F1
#
_entry.id   AF-A0A967MXN4-F1
#
_cell.length_a   1.000
_cell.length_b   1.000
_cell.length_c   1.000
_cell.angle_alpha   90.00
_cell.angle_beta   90.00
_cell.angle_gamma   90.00
#
_symmetry.space_group_name_H-M   'P 1'
#
loop_
_entity.id
_entity.type
_entity.pdbx_description
1 polymer ?
#
loop_
_entity_poly.entity_id
_entity_poly.type
_entity_poly.pdbx_seq_one_letter_code
_entity_poly.pdbx_strand_id
1 'polypeptide(L)'
;MKSANKIGVFVIVIIFMALVSVTGKADTIKGYNKSNIIDSDITSLPETIKMESGIEWISYTDFISELALENQTQRGVEDILYYKHPALGDAGNDTLVRLYEGYDGVSPLSLIYINGSEDDGLNWTICCWAELTGGIYPSIEYWGHDSHFFGTFVPPATFYAGGVFLLINIPDPMEPVTWDIGFAGTYPLGWRDMRMADIGSDDGQQSWNWGLISSVISRDFIPDDLIDVPVIYGWDDFTGSGYLSFYGNEYNNCKTTSATIDHVTGKTYAVYDRYNSDDDQYQLLARQDFYADWNIPTDGVIKSFIDTDMHIRYPVMAADNNQVLLVAAVYHDTLPNDFDIVCWYTNTGDVDSLNNISIIAGSADSENYPDLEHVSGMTYVCSYIQNNILYARRTNDGGATWSAPEQVSNPAEIVTDEYRSADIGDGGEHIAYQYTTAKAEDTEIVYKDLAAVDSDSDGITFYVDNCPNAPNSSQTNSDGDIYGDACDNCPNDDNPAQEDLDSDGIGDICDVCPEDPLNDDDSDGYCAGDDNCPADNNPGQEDTDSDGIGNVCDNCPDDSNAEQLDADGDAIGDACDECTDTDGDGYGNPGFAANTCPLDNCPGVPNPDQTDSNGNGVGDMCDFCGNVNGDNAVNVSDAVQIINFVFIGGQAPSPYEAGDTNCDSLVNVSDAVWIINFIFVGGNVPCDIDGDSAPDC
;
A
#
# COMPACT_ATOMS: atom_id res chain seq x y z
N MET A 1 0.04 -30.55 -54.21
CA MET A 1 -0.87 -29.39 -54.28
C MET A 1 -1.32 -29.13 -52.85
N LYS A 2 -0.69 -28.28 -52.04
CA LYS A 2 -0.50 -26.83 -52.19
C LYS A 2 0.84 -26.44 -51.55
N SER A 3 1.83 -26.19 -52.39
CA SER A 3 3.12 -25.60 -52.04
C SER A 3 3.41 -24.53 -53.09
N ALA A 4 2.63 -23.46 -53.04
CA ALA A 4 2.80 -22.24 -53.81
C ALA A 4 1.87 -21.21 -53.19
N ASN A 5 2.44 -20.14 -52.62
CA ASN A 5 1.82 -18.84 -52.23
C ASN A 5 2.44 -18.18 -50.98
N LYS A 6 3.59 -18.64 -50.47
CA LYS A 6 4.32 -17.96 -49.38
C LYS A 6 5.31 -16.87 -49.84
N ILE A 7 5.23 -16.39 -51.08
CA ILE A 7 6.20 -15.39 -51.63
C ILE A 7 5.47 -14.15 -52.21
N GLY A 8 4.13 -14.09 -52.18
CA GLY A 8 3.35 -13.02 -52.83
C GLY A 8 2.89 -11.85 -51.95
N VAL A 9 3.09 -11.91 -50.62
CA VAL A 9 2.55 -10.92 -49.67
C VAL A 9 3.63 -9.95 -49.15
N PHE A 10 4.91 -10.28 -49.33
CA PHE A 10 6.04 -9.50 -48.79
C PHE A 10 6.42 -8.25 -49.61
N VAL A 11 5.73 -7.96 -50.72
CA VAL A 11 6.14 -6.93 -51.69
C VAL A 11 5.04 -5.88 -51.94
N ILE A 12 3.82 -6.05 -51.43
CA ILE A 12 2.69 -5.15 -51.78
C ILE A 12 2.48 -4.03 -50.75
N VAL A 13 2.76 -4.25 -49.46
CA VAL A 13 2.64 -3.21 -48.42
C VAL A 13 3.76 -2.16 -48.54
N ILE A 14 4.97 -2.58 -48.92
CA ILE A 14 6.13 -1.67 -49.11
C ILE A 14 5.97 -0.79 -50.37
N ILE A 15 5.21 -1.23 -51.38
CA ILE A 15 5.05 -0.50 -52.66
C ILE A 15 3.93 0.55 -52.58
N PHE A 16 2.91 0.39 -51.73
CA PHE A 16 1.77 1.34 -51.69
C PHE A 16 1.97 2.54 -50.75
N MET A 17 2.69 2.39 -49.62
CA MET A 17 3.10 3.56 -48.81
C MET A 17 4.15 4.43 -49.53
N ALA A 18 4.94 3.82 -50.42
CA ALA A 18 5.77 4.56 -51.36
C ALA A 18 4.95 5.31 -52.44
N LEU A 19 3.69 4.94 -52.70
CA LEU A 19 2.84 5.61 -53.70
C LEU A 19 2.22 6.91 -53.17
N VAL A 20 2.05 7.08 -51.85
CA VAL A 20 1.77 8.39 -51.22
C VAL A 20 2.96 9.35 -51.45
N SER A 21 4.19 8.83 -51.51
CA SER A 21 5.35 9.63 -51.95
C SER A 21 5.32 10.02 -53.44
N VAL A 22 4.49 9.36 -54.27
CA VAL A 22 4.45 9.57 -55.74
C VAL A 22 3.27 10.45 -56.18
N THR A 23 2.25 10.66 -55.34
CA THR A 23 1.15 11.60 -55.62
C THR A 23 1.48 13.05 -55.26
N GLY A 24 2.77 13.42 -55.12
CA GLY A 24 3.25 14.80 -55.25
C GLY A 24 2.58 15.85 -54.36
N LYS A 25 1.96 15.45 -53.23
CA LYS A 25 1.35 16.37 -52.27
C LYS A 25 2.17 16.54 -50.99
N ALA A 26 2.92 15.52 -50.55
CA ALA A 26 3.84 15.61 -49.41
C ALA A 26 5.19 16.28 -49.75
N ASP A 27 5.47 16.56 -51.03
CA ASP A 27 6.74 17.12 -51.50
C ASP A 27 6.84 18.65 -51.40
N THR A 28 5.90 19.31 -50.73
CA THR A 28 5.97 20.75 -50.52
C THR A 28 5.59 21.16 -49.11
N ILE A 29 6.58 21.17 -48.22
CA ILE A 29 6.76 22.34 -47.35
C ILE A 29 6.94 23.52 -48.31
N LYS A 30 5.85 24.24 -48.65
CA LYS A 30 5.92 25.47 -49.43
C LYS A 30 6.59 26.56 -48.59
N GLY A 31 7.91 26.50 -48.50
CA GLY A 31 8.71 27.50 -47.79
C GLY A 31 10.18 27.11 -47.64
N TYR A 32 10.46 25.83 -47.37
CA TYR A 32 11.82 25.39 -47.09
C TYR A 32 12.36 24.48 -48.19
N ASN A 33 13.10 25.09 -49.11
CA ASN A 33 13.85 24.38 -50.13
C ASN A 33 14.99 23.62 -49.45
N LYS A 34 15.16 22.32 -49.74
CA LYS A 34 16.29 21.49 -49.27
C LYS A 34 17.67 22.10 -49.59
N SER A 35 17.71 23.03 -50.53
CA SER A 35 18.89 23.82 -50.93
C SER A 35 19.12 25.11 -50.13
N ASN A 36 18.19 25.54 -49.26
CA ASN A 36 18.33 26.72 -48.41
C ASN A 36 18.86 26.41 -47.01
N ILE A 37 18.90 25.13 -46.61
CA ILE A 37 19.69 24.69 -45.45
C ILE A 37 21.08 24.35 -45.98
N ILE A 38 21.88 25.39 -46.16
CA ILE A 38 23.31 25.20 -46.41
C ILE A 38 23.90 24.74 -45.08
N ASP A 39 24.60 23.62 -45.12
CA ASP A 39 25.35 22.89 -44.07
C ASP A 39 26.24 23.76 -43.14
N SER A 40 26.34 25.07 -43.39
CA SER A 40 27.11 26.05 -42.63
C SER A 40 26.28 26.96 -41.71
N ASP A 41 24.95 26.97 -41.80
CA ASP A 41 24.09 27.91 -41.06
C ASP A 41 23.44 27.33 -39.79
N ILE A 42 23.71 26.07 -39.43
CA ILE A 42 23.07 25.40 -38.27
C ILE A 42 23.81 25.62 -36.94
N THR A 43 25.08 25.99 -36.94
CA THR A 43 25.72 26.54 -35.73
C THR A 43 25.10 27.89 -35.31
N SER A 44 24.16 28.41 -36.10
CA SER A 44 23.41 29.64 -35.86
C SER A 44 21.88 29.45 -35.92
N LEU A 45 21.36 28.22 -36.00
CA LEU A 45 19.91 28.02 -35.90
C LEU A 45 19.48 28.18 -34.43
N PRO A 46 18.35 28.85 -34.16
CA PRO A 46 17.77 28.88 -32.82
C PRO A 46 17.39 27.45 -32.37
N GLU A 47 17.41 27.21 -31.05
CA GLU A 47 16.93 26.00 -30.34
C GLU A 47 15.41 25.71 -30.56
N THR A 48 14.81 26.41 -31.53
CA THR A 48 13.42 26.28 -31.95
C THR A 48 13.31 26.50 -33.46
N ILE A 49 12.64 25.59 -34.14
CA ILE A 49 12.27 25.70 -35.54
C ILE A 49 10.76 25.90 -35.62
N LYS A 50 10.33 27.02 -36.22
CA LYS A 50 8.94 27.18 -36.64
C LYS A 50 8.67 26.30 -37.87
N MET A 51 7.69 25.43 -37.78
CA MET A 51 7.20 24.61 -38.89
C MET A 51 6.06 25.37 -39.57
N GLU A 52 6.34 25.92 -40.76
CA GLU A 52 5.39 26.71 -41.57
C GLU A 52 4.36 25.86 -42.35
N SER A 53 4.45 24.53 -42.28
CA SER A 53 3.48 23.59 -42.84
C SER A 53 2.88 22.73 -41.75
N GLY A 54 1.55 22.68 -41.74
CA GLY A 54 0.74 22.10 -40.68
C GLY A 54 0.74 20.61 -40.50
N ILE A 55 0.09 20.23 -39.41
CA ILE A 55 -0.47 18.89 -39.21
C ILE A 55 -1.33 18.56 -40.44
N GLU A 56 -0.94 17.51 -41.16
CA GLU A 56 -1.75 16.96 -42.24
C GLU A 56 -2.78 16.01 -41.61
N TRP A 57 -4.05 16.42 -41.65
CA TRP A 57 -5.16 15.63 -41.12
C TRP A 57 -5.68 14.62 -42.14
N ILE A 58 -5.86 13.39 -41.68
CA ILE A 58 -6.57 12.34 -42.42
C ILE A 58 -7.76 11.92 -41.54
N SER A 59 -8.97 11.92 -42.12
CA SER A 59 -10.15 11.45 -41.40
C SER A 59 -9.97 9.98 -41.02
N TYR A 60 -10.51 9.55 -39.88
CA TYR A 60 -10.43 8.13 -39.48
C TYR A 60 -10.97 7.18 -40.55
N THR A 61 -12.06 7.56 -41.23
CA THR A 61 -12.63 6.75 -42.32
C THR A 61 -11.64 6.60 -43.48
N ASP A 62 -10.95 7.68 -43.86
CA ASP A 62 -9.94 7.63 -44.92
C ASP A 62 -8.72 6.84 -44.45
N PHE A 63 -8.23 7.07 -43.23
CA PHE A 63 -7.10 6.37 -42.62
C PHE A 63 -7.30 4.85 -42.58
N ILE A 64 -8.45 4.38 -42.09
CA ILE A 64 -8.79 2.95 -42.06
C ILE A 64 -9.05 2.41 -43.46
N SER A 65 -9.67 3.18 -44.37
CA SER A 65 -9.91 2.73 -45.74
C SER A 65 -8.62 2.61 -46.57
N GLU A 66 -7.61 3.42 -46.29
CA GLU A 66 -6.28 3.36 -46.89
C GLU A 66 -5.43 2.23 -46.28
N LEU A 67 -5.71 1.82 -45.03
CA LEU A 67 -5.10 0.67 -44.34
C LEU A 67 -5.84 -0.68 -44.58
N ALA A 68 -7.03 -0.68 -45.20
CA ALA A 68 -7.88 -1.87 -45.32
C ALA A 68 -7.36 -2.90 -46.34
N LEU A 69 -6.76 -3.98 -45.84
CA LEU A 69 -6.82 -5.31 -46.47
C LEU A 69 -8.04 -6.07 -45.92
N GLU A 70 -9.03 -6.25 -46.78
CA GLU A 70 -10.21 -7.14 -46.72
C GLU A 70 -10.29 -8.15 -45.54
N ASN A 71 -10.99 -7.79 -44.45
CA ASN A 71 -12.01 -8.62 -43.75
C ASN A 71 -12.42 -8.02 -42.39
N GLN A 72 -13.36 -7.06 -42.43
CA GLN A 72 -14.00 -6.48 -41.25
C GLN A 72 -15.22 -7.29 -40.77
N THR A 73 -15.05 -8.58 -40.50
CA THR A 73 -16.08 -9.36 -39.81
C THR A 73 -15.46 -10.01 -38.57
N GLN A 74 -15.72 -9.40 -37.40
CA GLN A 74 -15.54 -9.96 -36.07
C GLN A 74 -14.09 -10.37 -35.70
N ARG A 75 -13.18 -9.42 -35.46
CA ARG A 75 -12.08 -9.66 -34.50
C ARG A 75 -12.61 -9.26 -33.13
N GLY A 76 -13.15 -10.23 -32.40
CA GLY A 76 -13.53 -10.04 -31.00
C GLY A 76 -12.28 -9.92 -30.14
N VAL A 77 -12.43 -9.30 -28.97
CA VAL A 77 -11.40 -9.20 -27.91
C VAL A 77 -10.82 -10.57 -27.53
N GLU A 78 -11.54 -11.66 -27.82
CA GLU A 78 -11.16 -13.04 -27.49
C GLU A 78 -9.89 -13.57 -28.19
N ASP A 79 -9.30 -12.83 -29.14
CA ASP A 79 -8.05 -13.22 -29.83
C ASP A 79 -6.82 -12.36 -29.45
N ILE A 80 -6.91 -11.41 -28.50
CA ILE A 80 -5.75 -10.63 -28.03
C ILE A 80 -4.91 -11.50 -27.08
N LEU A 81 -3.61 -11.60 -27.34
CA LEU A 81 -2.64 -12.38 -26.57
C LEU A 81 -2.02 -11.58 -25.41
N TYR A 82 -1.76 -10.29 -25.59
CA TYR A 82 -1.29 -9.41 -24.51
C TYR A 82 -1.66 -7.95 -24.75
N TYR A 83 -1.76 -7.20 -23.65
CA TYR A 83 -2.11 -5.78 -23.55
C TYR A 83 -0.98 -5.03 -22.84
N LYS A 84 -0.57 -3.87 -23.35
CA LYS A 84 0.50 -3.07 -22.77
C LYS A 84 0.21 -1.58 -22.76
N HIS A 85 0.86 -0.87 -21.83
CA HIS A 85 0.94 0.59 -21.81
C HIS A 85 -0.45 1.26 -21.84
N PRO A 86 -1.31 1.04 -20.83
CA PRO A 86 -2.55 1.80 -20.73
C PRO A 86 -2.24 3.30 -20.66
N ALA A 87 -3.12 4.10 -21.26
CA ALA A 87 -3.23 5.53 -21.04
C ALA A 87 -4.72 5.89 -20.90
N LEU A 88 -5.08 6.79 -20.00
CA LEU A 88 -6.44 7.08 -19.57
C LEU A 88 -6.64 8.60 -19.54
N GLY A 89 -7.56 9.10 -20.38
CA GLY A 89 -7.97 10.50 -20.37
C GLY A 89 -9.40 10.62 -19.84
N ASP A 90 -9.68 11.70 -19.12
CA ASP A 90 -10.99 12.00 -18.54
C ASP A 90 -11.49 13.42 -18.81
N ALA A 91 -12.76 13.54 -19.17
CA ALA A 91 -13.47 14.82 -19.33
C ALA A 91 -14.12 15.38 -18.05
N GLY A 92 -14.06 14.68 -16.91
CA GLY A 92 -14.67 15.06 -15.62
C GLY A 92 -16.21 15.05 -15.64
N ASN A 93 -16.81 14.24 -16.51
CA ASN A 93 -18.27 14.18 -16.72
C ASN A 93 -18.78 12.77 -17.10
N ASP A 94 -18.24 11.77 -16.42
CA ASP A 94 -18.45 10.35 -16.64
C ASP A 94 -17.86 9.79 -17.96
N THR A 95 -17.19 10.65 -18.73
CA THR A 95 -16.67 10.32 -20.05
C THR A 95 -15.18 10.05 -20.01
N LEU A 96 -14.81 8.80 -20.26
CA LEU A 96 -13.44 8.33 -20.29
C LEU A 96 -13.01 7.89 -21.68
N VAL A 97 -11.73 8.08 -21.98
CA VAL A 97 -11.06 7.45 -23.12
C VAL A 97 -9.83 6.72 -22.62
N ARG A 98 -9.65 5.47 -23.06
CA ARG A 98 -8.40 4.75 -22.83
C ARG A 98 -7.74 4.35 -24.13
N LEU A 99 -6.41 4.40 -24.15
CA LEU A 99 -5.55 3.90 -25.21
C LEU A 99 -4.69 2.77 -24.63
N TYR A 100 -4.36 1.77 -25.45
CA TYR A 100 -3.37 0.75 -25.08
C TYR A 100 -2.79 0.05 -26.30
N GLU A 101 -1.60 -0.50 -26.13
CA GLU A 101 -0.97 -1.42 -27.06
C GLU A 101 -1.56 -2.83 -26.90
N GLY A 102 -1.87 -3.52 -27.99
CA GLY A 102 -2.30 -4.90 -27.96
C GLY A 102 -1.75 -5.74 -29.10
N TYR A 103 -1.58 -7.04 -28.87
CA TYR A 103 -1.11 -7.99 -29.89
C TYR A 103 -2.08 -9.16 -30.03
N ASP A 104 -2.55 -9.40 -31.25
CA ASP A 104 -3.60 -10.41 -31.53
C ASP A 104 -3.08 -11.75 -32.06
N GLY A 105 -1.75 -11.96 -32.10
CA GLY A 105 -1.16 -13.21 -32.60
C GLY A 105 -1.30 -13.46 -34.11
N VAL A 106 -2.02 -12.61 -34.84
CA VAL A 106 -2.29 -12.74 -36.27
C VAL A 106 -1.54 -11.67 -37.05
N SER A 107 -1.56 -10.44 -36.53
CA SER A 107 -0.76 -9.33 -37.04
C SER A 107 0.73 -9.62 -36.81
N PRO A 108 1.62 -9.26 -37.75
CA PRO A 108 3.05 -9.24 -37.47
C PRO A 108 3.46 -8.06 -36.58
N LEU A 109 2.52 -7.16 -36.24
CA LEU A 109 2.72 -5.87 -35.62
C LEU A 109 1.81 -5.71 -34.40
N SER A 110 2.20 -4.85 -33.45
CA SER A 110 1.30 -4.40 -32.38
C SER A 110 0.17 -3.53 -32.95
N LEU A 111 -0.91 -3.37 -32.20
CA LEU A 111 -2.04 -2.52 -32.54
C LEU A 111 -2.22 -1.49 -31.42
N ILE A 112 -2.58 -0.26 -31.76
CA ILE A 112 -3.16 0.65 -30.78
C ILE A 112 -4.66 0.44 -30.76
N TYR A 113 -5.21 0.24 -29.57
CA TYR A 113 -6.62 0.19 -29.30
C TYR A 113 -7.06 1.47 -28.62
N ILE A 114 -8.27 1.89 -28.95
CA ILE A 114 -8.89 3.05 -28.35
C ILE A 114 -10.30 2.62 -27.94
N ASN A 115 -10.73 3.05 -26.75
CA ASN A 115 -12.04 2.74 -26.19
C ASN A 115 -12.57 3.97 -25.47
N GLY A 116 -13.88 4.18 -25.55
CA GLY A 116 -14.58 5.17 -24.74
C GLY A 116 -15.50 4.52 -23.72
N SER A 117 -15.81 5.24 -22.64
CA SER A 117 -16.91 4.99 -21.69
C SER A 117 -17.67 6.30 -21.41
N GLU A 118 -18.96 6.19 -21.08
CA GLU A 118 -19.83 7.31 -20.63
C GLU A 118 -20.42 7.02 -19.23
N ASP A 119 -19.78 6.12 -18.49
CA ASP A 119 -20.25 5.61 -17.20
C ASP A 119 -19.09 5.26 -16.27
N ASP A 120 -18.07 6.13 -16.19
CA ASP A 120 -16.92 5.98 -15.30
C ASP A 120 -16.21 4.64 -15.45
N GLY A 121 -16.09 4.16 -16.68
CA GLY A 121 -15.39 2.92 -17.00
C GLY A 121 -16.14 1.65 -16.58
N LEU A 122 -17.41 1.74 -16.16
CA LEU A 122 -18.26 0.58 -15.88
C LEU A 122 -18.53 -0.23 -17.16
N ASN A 123 -18.73 0.44 -18.29
CA ASN A 123 -18.88 -0.17 -19.61
C ASN A 123 -17.99 0.52 -20.66
N TRP A 124 -17.20 -0.30 -21.36
CA TRP A 124 -16.32 0.18 -22.42
C TRP A 124 -16.86 -0.17 -23.80
N THR A 125 -17.02 0.84 -24.66
CA THR A 125 -17.32 0.65 -26.08
C THR A 125 -16.01 0.50 -26.84
N ILE A 126 -15.79 -0.68 -27.44
CA ILE A 126 -14.67 -0.89 -28.37
C ILE A 126 -15.01 -0.20 -29.67
N CYS A 127 -14.24 0.83 -30.02
CA CYS A 127 -14.55 1.68 -31.15
C CYS A 127 -13.61 1.43 -32.35
N CYS A 128 -12.29 1.32 -32.14
CA CYS A 128 -11.33 1.21 -33.25
C CYS A 128 -9.93 0.71 -32.86
N TRP A 129 -9.15 0.34 -33.89
CA TRP A 129 -7.73 -0.01 -33.78
C TRP A 129 -6.94 0.42 -35.03
N ALA A 130 -5.63 0.64 -34.88
CA ALA A 130 -4.70 0.92 -35.99
C ALA A 130 -3.44 0.05 -35.94
N GLU A 131 -2.94 -0.41 -37.09
CA GLU A 131 -1.73 -1.27 -37.18
C GLU A 131 -0.44 -0.45 -37.02
N LEU A 132 0.38 -0.77 -36.02
CA LEU A 132 1.61 -0.03 -35.70
C LEU A 132 2.78 -0.97 -35.35
N THR A 133 4.01 -0.65 -35.74
CA THR A 133 5.17 -1.52 -35.46
C THR A 133 5.99 -1.02 -34.27
N GLY A 134 6.11 -1.81 -33.20
CA GLY A 134 7.00 -1.53 -32.06
C GLY A 134 6.24 -1.14 -30.79
N GLY A 135 6.97 -0.86 -29.70
CA GLY A 135 6.38 -0.34 -28.45
C GLY A 135 5.79 1.04 -28.69
N ILE A 136 4.50 1.19 -28.42
CA ILE A 136 3.69 2.31 -28.90
C ILE A 136 3.64 3.45 -27.87
N TYR A 137 3.72 3.12 -26.56
CA TYR A 137 3.65 4.07 -25.44
C TYR A 137 2.64 5.20 -25.68
N PRO A 138 1.33 4.86 -25.78
CA PRO A 138 0.32 5.87 -25.99
C PRO A 138 0.25 6.81 -24.79
N SER A 139 -0.20 8.03 -25.06
CA SER A 139 -0.57 9.00 -24.05
C SER A 139 -1.82 9.74 -24.53
N ILE A 140 -2.69 10.15 -23.62
CA ILE A 140 -3.94 10.84 -23.91
C ILE A 140 -4.24 11.84 -22.82
N GLU A 141 -4.80 12.97 -23.23
CA GLU A 141 -5.22 14.04 -22.33
C GLU A 141 -6.54 14.63 -22.76
N TYR A 142 -7.28 15.19 -21.81
CA TYR A 142 -8.52 15.91 -22.10
C TYR A 142 -8.26 17.38 -22.42
N TRP A 143 -9.07 17.90 -23.33
CA TRP A 143 -9.08 19.29 -23.72
C TRP A 143 -10.47 19.87 -23.49
N GLY A 144 -10.59 20.72 -22.47
CA GLY A 144 -11.89 21.22 -22.00
C GLY A 144 -12.57 22.20 -22.94
N HIS A 145 -11.83 22.84 -23.85
CA HIS A 145 -12.41 23.63 -24.93
C HIS A 145 -12.91 22.73 -26.07
N ASP A 146 -14.18 22.88 -26.47
CA ASP A 146 -14.89 22.01 -27.41
C ASP A 146 -15.07 20.53 -26.96
N SER A 147 -14.56 20.16 -25.78
CA SER A 147 -14.73 18.83 -25.14
C SER A 147 -14.12 17.68 -25.95
N HIS A 148 -12.85 17.80 -26.31
CA HIS A 148 -12.14 16.77 -27.08
C HIS A 148 -11.10 16.05 -26.22
N PHE A 149 -10.70 14.85 -26.63
CA PHE A 149 -9.47 14.24 -26.16
C PHE A 149 -8.40 14.31 -27.25
N PHE A 150 -7.16 14.53 -26.83
CA PHE A 150 -6.00 14.42 -27.70
C PHE A 150 -5.07 13.31 -27.23
N GLY A 151 -4.68 12.46 -28.17
CA GLY A 151 -3.73 11.39 -27.91
C GLY A 151 -2.47 11.51 -28.75
N THR A 152 -1.40 10.90 -28.29
CA THR A 152 -0.18 10.69 -29.08
C THR A 152 0.38 9.29 -28.83
N PHE A 153 1.33 8.88 -29.66
CA PHE A 153 2.04 7.62 -29.51
C PHE A 153 3.32 7.62 -30.37
N VAL A 154 4.21 6.68 -30.09
CA VAL A 154 5.45 6.48 -30.83
C VAL A 154 5.15 5.90 -32.23
N PRO A 155 5.56 6.58 -33.32
CA PRO A 155 5.33 6.11 -34.67
C PRO A 155 6.18 4.85 -34.98
N PRO A 156 5.71 3.99 -35.90
CA PRO A 156 6.51 2.90 -36.43
C PRO A 156 7.82 3.40 -37.03
N ALA A 157 8.96 2.73 -36.76
CA ALA A 157 10.23 3.09 -37.39
C ALA A 157 10.20 2.99 -38.94
N THR A 158 9.28 2.19 -39.48
CA THR A 158 9.01 2.09 -40.93
C THR A 158 8.24 3.28 -41.48
N PHE A 159 7.56 4.05 -40.64
CA PHE A 159 6.76 5.23 -41.00
C PHE A 159 7.62 6.48 -40.83
N TYR A 160 8.09 7.04 -41.97
CA TYR A 160 8.96 8.22 -42.00
C TYR A 160 10.21 8.12 -41.11
N ALA A 161 10.81 6.93 -41.02
CA ALA A 161 11.95 6.62 -40.14
C ALA A 161 11.66 6.84 -38.64
N GLY A 162 10.40 6.88 -38.23
CA GLY A 162 10.01 7.29 -36.87
C GLY A 162 10.21 8.78 -36.59
N GLY A 163 10.40 9.60 -37.62
CA GLY A 163 10.62 11.05 -37.54
C GLY A 163 9.35 11.86 -37.78
N VAL A 164 8.30 11.56 -37.02
CA VAL A 164 6.97 12.18 -37.19
C VAL A 164 6.26 12.27 -35.85
N PHE A 165 5.60 13.39 -35.58
CA PHE A 165 4.70 13.52 -34.44
C PHE A 165 3.29 13.17 -34.88
N LEU A 166 2.62 12.31 -34.11
CA LEU A 166 1.26 11.85 -34.36
C LEU A 166 0.33 12.48 -33.32
N LEU A 167 -0.83 12.94 -33.79
CA LEU A 167 -1.88 13.51 -32.96
C LEU A 167 -3.20 12.82 -33.30
N ILE A 168 -3.81 12.19 -32.29
CA ILE A 168 -5.16 11.65 -32.37
C ILE A 168 -6.09 12.73 -31.83
N ASN A 169 -7.12 13.08 -32.59
CA ASN A 169 -8.20 13.97 -32.17
C ASN A 169 -9.48 13.13 -31.98
N ILE A 170 -10.07 13.21 -30.79
CA ILE A 170 -11.26 12.46 -30.39
C ILE A 170 -12.32 13.47 -29.91
N PRO A 171 -13.13 14.02 -30.83
CA PRO A 171 -14.20 14.96 -30.47
C PRO A 171 -15.35 14.32 -29.68
N ASP A 172 -15.68 13.07 -30.01
CA ASP A 172 -16.76 12.32 -29.37
C ASP A 172 -16.29 10.86 -29.18
N PRO A 173 -15.96 10.45 -27.94
CA PRO A 173 -15.53 9.08 -27.63
C PRO A 173 -16.47 7.96 -28.09
N MET A 174 -17.76 8.25 -28.27
CA MET A 174 -18.75 7.26 -28.68
C MET A 174 -18.95 7.17 -30.19
N GLU A 175 -18.51 8.19 -30.93
CA GLU A 175 -18.69 8.28 -32.37
C GLU A 175 -17.34 8.22 -33.10
N PRO A 176 -16.69 7.05 -33.25
CA PRO A 176 -15.35 6.92 -33.86
C PRO A 176 -15.24 7.44 -35.30
N VAL A 177 -16.36 7.67 -35.98
CA VAL A 177 -16.38 8.33 -37.30
C VAL A 177 -16.01 9.81 -37.25
N THR A 178 -16.03 10.42 -36.06
CA THR A 178 -15.66 11.82 -35.82
C THR A 178 -14.17 12.00 -35.55
N TRP A 179 -13.43 10.91 -35.40
CA TRP A 179 -12.04 10.96 -35.00
C TRP A 179 -11.14 11.21 -36.19
N ASP A 180 -10.01 11.85 -35.92
CA ASP A 180 -9.03 12.21 -36.93
C ASP A 180 -7.62 11.90 -36.44
N ILE A 181 -6.73 11.54 -37.35
CA ILE A 181 -5.31 11.45 -37.05
C ILE A 181 -4.57 12.48 -37.89
N GLY A 182 -3.85 13.34 -37.20
CA GLY A 182 -2.94 14.33 -37.75
C GLY A 182 -1.50 13.88 -37.63
N PHE A 183 -0.65 14.27 -38.58
CA PHE A 183 0.79 14.06 -38.46
C PHE A 183 1.61 15.28 -38.86
N ALA A 184 2.72 15.49 -38.16
CA ALA A 184 3.72 16.53 -38.45
C ALA A 184 5.06 15.89 -38.83
N GLY A 185 5.38 15.92 -40.13
CA GLY A 185 6.59 15.29 -40.67
C GLY A 185 7.86 16.09 -40.37
N THR A 186 8.70 15.59 -39.47
CA THR A 186 10.01 16.18 -39.13
C THR A 186 11.18 15.45 -39.83
N TYR A 187 10.93 14.26 -40.39
CA TYR A 187 11.89 13.48 -41.17
C TYR A 187 12.62 14.22 -42.31
N PRO A 188 12.04 15.21 -43.03
CA PRO A 188 12.78 15.92 -44.08
C PRO A 188 13.93 16.76 -43.51
N LEU A 189 13.88 17.07 -42.21
CA LEU A 189 14.90 17.80 -41.46
C LEU A 189 15.95 16.87 -40.80
N GLY A 190 15.83 15.55 -41.01
CA GLY A 190 16.77 14.53 -40.51
C GLY A 190 16.34 13.84 -39.20
N TRP A 191 15.18 14.20 -38.64
CA TRP A 191 14.66 13.57 -37.42
C TRP A 191 14.17 12.14 -37.68
N ARG A 192 14.38 11.24 -36.71
CA ARG A 192 14.07 9.81 -36.80
C ARG A 192 14.07 9.15 -35.42
N ASP A 193 13.68 7.87 -35.38
CA ASP A 193 13.81 6.99 -34.22
C ASP A 193 13.20 7.59 -32.94
N MET A 194 11.98 8.14 -33.03
CA MET A 194 11.20 8.51 -31.85
C MET A 194 11.06 7.30 -30.91
N ARG A 195 11.28 7.51 -29.61
CA ARG A 195 11.31 6.44 -28.59
C ARG A 195 10.20 6.51 -27.56
N MET A 196 9.78 7.72 -27.22
CA MET A 196 8.77 8.00 -26.22
C MET A 196 8.00 9.24 -26.66
N ALA A 197 6.73 9.32 -26.31
CA ALA A 197 5.92 10.50 -26.49
C ALA A 197 4.98 10.65 -25.29
N ASP A 198 4.79 11.87 -24.84
CA ASP A 198 3.77 12.23 -23.86
C ASP A 198 3.08 13.52 -24.29
N ILE A 199 1.82 13.69 -23.94
CA ILE A 199 1.02 14.85 -24.32
C ILE A 199 0.60 15.59 -23.06
N GLY A 200 0.65 16.93 -23.11
CA GLY A 200 0.02 17.79 -22.12
C GLY A 200 -1.00 18.69 -22.83
N SER A 201 -2.20 18.79 -22.27
CA SER A 201 -3.31 19.59 -22.81
C SER A 201 -3.77 20.65 -21.81
N ASP A 202 -4.42 21.71 -22.30
CA ASP A 202 -5.09 22.70 -21.45
C ASP A 202 -6.55 22.29 -21.26
N ASP A 203 -6.94 21.81 -20.08
CA ASP A 203 -8.35 21.60 -19.75
C ASP A 203 -9.16 22.91 -19.66
N GLY A 204 -8.50 24.06 -19.82
CA GLY A 204 -9.08 25.39 -19.93
C GLY A 204 -9.96 25.65 -21.17
N GLN A 205 -10.88 26.61 -21.02
CA GLN A 205 -11.93 26.95 -22.01
C GLN A 205 -11.46 27.91 -23.14
N GLN A 206 -10.17 27.96 -23.49
CA GLN A 206 -9.66 28.95 -24.45
C GLN A 206 -9.46 28.39 -25.86
N SER A 207 -10.08 29.03 -26.86
CA SER A 207 -10.14 28.57 -28.26
C SER A 207 -8.81 28.58 -29.03
N TRP A 208 -7.71 28.98 -28.39
CA TRP A 208 -6.38 29.14 -28.98
C TRP A 208 -5.31 28.36 -28.22
N ASN A 209 -5.69 27.58 -27.21
CA ASN A 209 -4.79 26.83 -26.35
C ASN A 209 -5.03 25.35 -26.58
N TRP A 210 -4.09 24.61 -27.16
CA TRP A 210 -4.37 23.29 -27.70
C TRP A 210 -3.45 22.16 -27.21
N GLY A 211 -2.32 22.44 -26.54
CA GLY A 211 -1.42 21.41 -25.98
C GLY A 211 -0.01 21.30 -26.58
N LEU A 212 0.77 20.33 -26.09
CA LEU A 212 2.15 20.03 -26.51
C LEU A 212 2.43 18.51 -26.47
N ILE A 213 3.34 18.04 -27.32
CA ILE A 213 3.92 16.69 -27.22
C ILE A 213 5.38 16.81 -26.80
N SER A 214 5.75 16.14 -25.71
CA SER A 214 7.14 15.88 -25.35
C SER A 214 7.59 14.55 -25.93
N SER A 215 8.84 14.45 -26.37
CA SER A 215 9.36 13.23 -27.00
C SER A 215 10.87 13.10 -26.88
N VAL A 216 11.35 11.86 -26.96
CA VAL A 216 12.76 11.52 -27.15
C VAL A 216 12.97 11.04 -28.59
N ILE A 217 13.79 11.76 -29.36
CA ILE A 217 13.95 11.54 -30.81
C ILE A 217 15.40 11.78 -31.24
N SER A 218 15.85 11.08 -32.28
CA SER A 218 17.20 11.24 -32.84
C SER A 218 17.20 12.06 -34.13
N ARG A 219 18.36 12.60 -34.50
CA ARG A 219 18.54 13.34 -35.75
C ARG A 219 19.90 13.05 -36.38
N ASP A 220 19.89 12.68 -37.66
CA ASP A 220 21.10 12.70 -38.48
C ASP A 220 21.55 14.14 -38.70
N PHE A 221 22.75 14.49 -38.26
CA PHE A 221 23.31 15.81 -38.49
C PHE A 221 24.85 15.80 -38.65
N ILE A 222 25.35 16.68 -39.52
CA ILE A 222 26.80 16.87 -39.75
C ILE A 222 27.15 18.26 -39.20
N PRO A 223 28.12 18.41 -38.28
CA PRO A 223 29.15 17.43 -37.91
C PRO A 223 28.77 16.43 -36.81
N ASP A 224 27.73 16.69 -36.01
CA ASP A 224 27.41 15.90 -34.82
C ASP A 224 25.95 15.39 -34.85
N ASP A 225 25.76 14.08 -34.72
CA ASP A 225 24.43 13.48 -34.60
C ASP A 225 23.80 13.82 -33.23
N LEU A 226 22.48 14.06 -33.23
CA LEU A 226 21.68 14.10 -32.01
C LEU A 226 21.10 12.71 -31.77
N ILE A 227 21.34 12.15 -30.59
CA ILE A 227 20.98 10.77 -30.25
C ILE A 227 20.12 10.79 -29.01
N ASP A 228 18.87 10.37 -29.16
CA ASP A 228 17.87 10.35 -28.08
C ASP A 228 17.81 11.70 -27.34
N VAL A 229 17.57 12.80 -28.06
CA VAL A 229 17.50 14.14 -27.47
C VAL A 229 16.07 14.51 -27.05
N PRO A 230 15.91 15.40 -26.05
CA PRO A 230 14.61 15.88 -25.63
C PRO A 230 14.06 16.90 -26.62
N VAL A 231 12.81 16.71 -27.02
CA VAL A 231 12.10 17.55 -27.99
C VAL A 231 10.69 17.83 -27.50
N ILE A 232 10.25 19.07 -27.72
CA ILE A 232 8.85 19.47 -27.59
C ILE A 232 8.33 19.87 -28.97
N TYR A 233 7.15 19.35 -29.31
CA TYR A 233 6.35 19.79 -30.43
C TYR A 233 5.07 20.46 -29.90
N GLY A 234 4.97 21.78 -30.04
CA GLY A 234 3.74 22.52 -29.78
C GLY A 234 3.00 22.81 -31.07
N TRP A 235 1.67 22.80 -31.05
CA TRP A 235 0.84 23.22 -32.19
C TRP A 235 0.11 24.52 -31.90
N ASP A 236 -0.02 25.35 -32.94
CA ASP A 236 -0.52 26.73 -32.84
C ASP A 236 -1.86 27.00 -33.53
N ASP A 237 -2.49 25.98 -34.13
CA ASP A 237 -3.92 25.86 -34.42
C ASP A 237 -4.25 24.54 -35.15
N PHE A 238 -5.55 24.22 -35.27
CA PHE A 238 -6.06 23.13 -36.11
C PHE A 238 -5.67 23.23 -37.60
N THR A 239 -5.24 24.43 -38.06
CA THR A 239 -5.01 24.76 -39.47
C THR A 239 -3.54 24.80 -39.90
N GLY A 240 -2.62 24.59 -38.98
CA GLY A 240 -1.35 23.98 -39.31
C GLY A 240 -0.11 24.88 -39.26
N SER A 241 0.21 25.43 -38.10
CA SER A 241 1.61 25.69 -37.76
C SER A 241 1.97 25.06 -36.42
N GLY A 242 3.25 24.81 -36.23
CA GLY A 242 3.76 24.19 -35.02
C GLY A 242 5.20 24.59 -34.78
N TYR A 243 5.65 24.37 -33.56
CA TYR A 243 6.98 24.72 -33.11
C TYR A 243 7.67 23.46 -32.63
N LEU A 244 8.78 23.13 -33.29
CA LEU A 244 9.67 22.08 -32.84
C LEU A 244 10.81 22.73 -32.07
N SER A 245 10.89 22.51 -30.77
CA SER A 245 12.00 22.95 -29.95
C SER A 245 12.81 21.75 -29.47
N PHE A 246 14.13 21.88 -29.54
CA PHE A 246 15.06 20.80 -29.26
C PHE A 246 16.38 21.36 -28.72
N TYR A 247 17.15 20.49 -28.08
CA TYR A 247 18.45 20.82 -27.56
C TYR A 247 19.60 20.23 -28.39
N GLY A 248 20.81 20.74 -28.15
CA GLY A 248 22.04 20.25 -28.74
C GLY A 248 22.46 18.87 -28.22
N ASN A 249 23.61 18.38 -28.70
CA ASN A 249 24.14 17.05 -28.39
C ASN A 249 24.55 16.88 -26.93
N GLU A 250 24.70 17.98 -26.18
CA GLU A 250 24.95 17.96 -24.75
C GLU A 250 23.78 17.34 -23.96
N TYR A 251 22.60 17.17 -24.56
CA TYR A 251 21.43 16.51 -23.98
C TYR A 251 21.11 15.13 -24.57
N ASN A 252 22.07 14.50 -25.25
CA ASN A 252 21.91 13.13 -25.74
C ASN A 252 21.61 12.13 -24.60
N ASN A 253 21.05 10.98 -24.98
CA ASN A 253 20.76 9.83 -24.12
C ASN A 253 19.58 10.01 -23.14
N CYS A 254 18.56 10.77 -23.52
CA CYS A 254 17.28 10.75 -22.80
C CYS A 254 16.59 9.39 -22.98
N LYS A 255 15.76 8.95 -22.02
CA LYS A 255 15.10 7.64 -22.09
C LYS A 255 13.58 7.69 -22.02
N THR A 256 13.04 8.49 -21.13
CA THR A 256 11.62 8.67 -20.84
C THR A 256 11.29 10.15 -20.77
N THR A 257 10.00 10.45 -20.87
CA THR A 257 9.49 11.82 -20.91
C THR A 257 8.13 11.87 -20.24
N SER A 258 7.82 13.01 -19.62
CA SER A 258 6.47 13.38 -19.20
C SER A 258 6.24 14.86 -19.48
N ALA A 259 5.00 15.27 -19.74
CA ALA A 259 4.61 16.65 -19.98
C ALA A 259 3.27 17.00 -19.32
N THR A 260 3.14 18.25 -18.90
CA THR A 260 1.89 18.78 -18.34
C THR A 260 1.76 20.28 -18.62
N ILE A 261 0.56 20.82 -18.45
CA ILE A 261 0.25 22.24 -18.60
C ILE A 261 -0.44 22.72 -17.33
N ASP A 262 0.08 23.77 -16.71
CA ASP A 262 -0.65 24.50 -15.68
C ASP A 262 -1.69 25.38 -16.38
N HIS A 263 -2.94 24.93 -16.40
CA HIS A 263 -4.05 25.59 -17.09
C HIS A 263 -4.35 27.00 -16.55
N VAL A 264 -4.08 27.25 -15.26
CA VAL A 264 -4.33 28.55 -14.63
C VAL A 264 -3.31 29.58 -15.09
N THR A 265 -2.03 29.19 -15.17
CA THR A 265 -0.94 30.12 -15.51
C THR A 265 -0.56 30.12 -16.99
N GLY A 266 -0.91 29.06 -17.72
CA GLY A 266 -0.49 28.83 -19.11
C GLY A 266 0.99 28.46 -19.23
N LYS A 267 1.65 28.07 -18.13
CA LYS A 267 3.00 27.52 -18.14
C LYS A 267 2.94 26.07 -18.59
N THR A 268 3.89 25.69 -19.44
CA THR A 268 4.00 24.32 -19.95
C THR A 268 5.28 23.70 -19.43
N TYR A 269 5.23 22.41 -19.16
CA TYR A 269 6.36 21.69 -18.61
C TYR A 269 6.62 20.38 -19.33
N ALA A 270 7.89 19.99 -19.40
CA ALA A 270 8.29 18.64 -19.80
C ALA A 270 9.53 18.20 -19.00
N VAL A 271 9.60 16.93 -18.67
CA VAL A 271 10.69 16.33 -17.89
C VAL A 271 11.24 15.10 -18.59
N TYR A 272 12.55 14.87 -18.46
CA TYR A 272 13.25 13.77 -19.11
C TYR A 272 14.31 13.17 -18.18
N ASP A 273 14.43 11.84 -18.13
CA ASP A 273 15.63 11.20 -17.56
C ASP A 273 16.71 11.07 -18.62
N ARG A 274 17.93 11.45 -18.27
CA ARG A 274 19.08 11.48 -19.18
C ARG A 274 20.26 10.74 -18.56
N TYR A 275 20.84 9.83 -19.33
CA TYR A 275 22.11 9.21 -18.93
C TYR A 275 23.29 10.10 -19.32
N ASN A 276 24.00 10.61 -18.32
CA ASN A 276 25.22 11.38 -18.49
C ASN A 276 26.44 10.46 -18.38
N SER A 277 27.11 10.21 -19.50
CA SER A 277 28.28 9.31 -19.55
C SER A 277 29.53 9.89 -18.87
N ASP A 278 29.60 11.20 -18.67
CA ASP A 278 30.75 11.83 -18.00
C ASP A 278 30.71 11.60 -16.48
N ASP A 279 29.50 11.56 -15.92
CA ASP A 279 29.25 11.36 -14.48
C ASP A 279 28.80 9.92 -14.15
N ASP A 280 28.60 9.07 -15.18
CA ASP A 280 28.01 7.70 -15.08
C ASP A 280 26.67 7.68 -14.34
N GLN A 281 25.86 8.73 -14.50
CA GLN A 281 24.68 8.97 -13.68
C GLN A 281 23.44 9.23 -14.54
N TYR A 282 22.28 8.78 -14.07
CA TYR A 282 21.01 9.24 -14.62
C TYR A 282 20.60 10.54 -13.92
N GLN A 283 20.47 11.59 -14.71
CA GLN A 283 20.13 12.93 -14.28
C GLN A 283 18.75 13.32 -14.81
N LEU A 284 18.12 14.24 -14.13
CA LEU A 284 16.85 14.81 -14.55
C LEU A 284 17.07 16.08 -15.36
N LEU A 285 16.27 16.24 -16.41
CA LEU A 285 16.13 17.47 -17.17
C LEU A 285 14.67 17.91 -17.13
N ALA A 286 14.38 18.96 -16.37
CA ALA A 286 13.11 19.66 -16.44
C ALA A 286 13.19 20.82 -17.44
N ARG A 287 12.09 21.10 -18.11
CA ARG A 287 11.91 22.20 -19.04
C ARG A 287 10.60 22.91 -18.71
N GLN A 288 10.62 24.23 -18.77
CA GLN A 288 9.48 25.10 -18.60
C GLN A 288 9.44 26.10 -19.75
N ASP A 289 8.28 26.28 -20.36
CA ASP A 289 8.02 27.32 -21.36
C ASP A 289 6.71 28.06 -21.02
N PHE A 290 6.40 29.10 -21.80
CA PHE A 290 5.16 29.86 -21.65
C PHE A 290 4.34 29.79 -22.94
N TYR A 291 3.15 29.21 -22.86
CA TYR A 291 2.33 28.90 -24.03
C TYR A 291 1.86 30.16 -24.81
N ALA A 292 1.73 31.32 -24.14
CA ALA A 292 1.25 32.54 -24.81
C ALA A 292 2.35 33.37 -25.52
N ASP A 293 3.63 32.98 -25.40
CA ASP A 293 4.74 33.69 -26.05
C ASP A 293 5.77 32.74 -26.70
N TRP A 294 5.34 32.05 -27.75
CA TRP A 294 6.22 31.26 -28.62
C TRP A 294 7.19 32.11 -29.45
N ASN A 295 7.30 33.44 -29.23
CA ASN A 295 8.43 34.24 -29.73
C ASN A 295 9.64 34.03 -28.80
N ILE A 296 10.08 32.78 -28.71
CA ILE A 296 10.97 32.25 -27.68
C ILE A 296 12.22 33.13 -27.53
N PRO A 297 12.45 33.73 -26.34
CA PRO A 297 13.78 33.99 -25.88
C PRO A 297 14.41 32.64 -25.54
N THR A 298 15.61 32.38 -26.07
CA THR A 298 16.55 31.34 -25.60
C THR A 298 16.98 31.51 -24.13
N ASP A 299 16.29 32.38 -23.39
CA ASP A 299 16.53 32.78 -22.00
C ASP A 299 15.28 32.38 -21.20
N GLY A 300 15.19 31.11 -20.78
CA GLY A 300 14.03 30.59 -20.07
C GLY A 300 14.00 29.08 -19.86
N VAL A 301 14.93 28.35 -20.46
CA VAL A 301 15.20 26.95 -20.10
C VAL A 301 15.79 26.93 -18.71
N ILE A 302 14.90 26.74 -17.75
CA ILE A 302 15.25 26.49 -16.39
C ILE A 302 15.73 25.04 -16.28
N LYS A 303 17.01 24.87 -15.95
CA LYS A 303 17.70 23.57 -15.85
C LYS A 303 17.85 23.24 -14.37
N SER A 304 16.88 22.55 -13.79
CA SER A 304 17.14 21.94 -12.49
C SER A 304 17.81 20.59 -12.72
N PHE A 305 19.15 20.56 -12.59
CA PHE A 305 19.81 19.33 -12.22
C PHE A 305 19.48 19.11 -10.77
N ILE A 306 18.62 18.15 -10.52
CA ILE A 306 18.49 17.59 -9.19
C ILE A 306 19.74 16.74 -8.99
N ASP A 307 20.84 17.41 -8.60
CA ASP A 307 22.12 16.81 -8.27
C ASP A 307 22.00 16.20 -6.87
N THR A 308 21.30 15.07 -6.84
CA THR A 308 21.42 14.11 -5.76
C THR A 308 22.60 13.22 -6.11
N ASP A 309 23.33 12.70 -5.12
CA ASP A 309 24.27 11.57 -5.28
C ASP A 309 23.55 10.25 -5.71
N MET A 310 22.45 10.34 -6.46
CA MET A 310 21.50 9.28 -6.80
C MET A 310 21.15 9.34 -8.29
N HIS A 311 20.80 8.20 -8.86
CA HIS A 311 20.28 8.08 -10.21
C HIS A 311 18.77 8.31 -10.23
N ILE A 312 18.28 9.17 -11.14
CA ILE A 312 16.86 9.52 -11.25
C ILE A 312 16.28 8.94 -12.56
N ARG A 313 15.18 8.18 -12.48
CA ARG A 313 14.55 7.48 -13.62
C ARG A 313 13.03 7.65 -13.59
N TYR A 314 12.42 7.51 -14.78
CA TYR A 314 10.96 7.48 -14.96
C TYR A 314 10.24 8.70 -14.35
N PRO A 315 10.61 9.93 -14.78
CA PRO A 315 10.01 11.12 -14.22
C PRO A 315 8.60 11.34 -14.76
N VAL A 316 7.70 11.74 -13.87
CA VAL A 316 6.34 12.17 -14.16
C VAL A 316 6.10 13.54 -13.50
N MET A 317 5.19 14.32 -14.06
CA MET A 317 4.93 15.66 -13.54
C MET A 317 3.47 16.09 -13.68
N ALA A 318 3.02 16.87 -12.70
CA ALA A 318 1.69 17.48 -12.66
C ALA A 318 1.81 18.93 -12.17
N ALA A 319 0.97 19.83 -12.68
CA ALA A 319 1.00 21.24 -12.30
C ALA A 319 -0.40 21.87 -12.28
N ASP A 320 -0.67 22.67 -11.25
CA ASP A 320 -1.88 23.48 -11.14
C ASP A 320 -1.58 24.80 -10.41
N ASN A 321 -1.92 25.93 -11.00
CA ASN A 321 -1.87 27.25 -10.36
C ASN A 321 -0.54 27.58 -9.64
N ASN A 322 0.58 27.40 -10.33
CA ASN A 322 1.96 27.50 -9.84
C ASN A 322 2.41 26.40 -8.86
N GLN A 323 1.52 25.51 -8.41
CA GLN A 323 1.95 24.29 -7.74
C GLN A 323 2.46 23.33 -8.81
N VAL A 324 3.70 22.87 -8.68
CA VAL A 324 4.35 21.95 -9.63
C VAL A 324 4.97 20.83 -8.82
N LEU A 325 4.58 19.60 -9.13
CA LEU A 325 5.15 18.38 -8.56
C LEU A 325 5.88 17.62 -9.67
N LEU A 326 7.05 17.11 -9.32
CA LEU A 326 7.84 16.21 -10.13
C LEU A 326 8.12 14.97 -9.29
N VAL A 327 7.73 13.81 -9.79
CA VAL A 327 7.96 12.53 -9.13
C VAL A 327 8.84 11.66 -10.00
N ALA A 328 9.78 10.95 -9.39
CA ALA A 328 10.64 9.99 -10.10
C ALA A 328 11.09 8.86 -9.17
N ALA A 329 11.51 7.75 -9.78
CA ALA A 329 12.18 6.68 -9.08
C ALA A 329 13.68 7.01 -8.93
N VAL A 330 14.24 6.87 -7.74
CA VAL A 330 15.65 7.19 -7.44
C VAL A 330 16.36 6.00 -6.83
N TYR A 331 17.64 5.80 -7.17
CA TYR A 331 18.46 4.78 -6.51
C TYR A 331 19.89 5.26 -6.30
N HIS A 332 20.58 4.68 -5.31
CA HIS A 332 21.98 4.98 -5.02
C HIS A 332 22.93 3.91 -5.57
N ASP A 333 24.15 4.28 -5.95
CA ASP A 333 25.17 3.37 -6.49
C ASP A 333 25.47 2.15 -5.59
N THR A 334 25.36 2.33 -4.29
CA THR A 334 25.59 1.25 -3.31
C THR A 334 24.44 0.25 -3.25
N LEU A 335 23.26 0.63 -3.72
CA LEU A 335 22.02 -0.15 -3.73
C LEU A 335 21.33 0.00 -5.11
N PRO A 336 21.93 -0.50 -6.20
CA PRO A 336 21.49 -0.22 -7.58
C PRO A 336 20.15 -0.84 -7.98
N ASN A 337 19.48 -1.56 -7.07
CA ASN A 337 18.17 -2.17 -7.27
C ASN A 337 17.26 -1.85 -6.07
N ASP A 338 17.47 -0.70 -5.44
CA ASP A 338 16.65 -0.17 -4.36
C ASP A 338 16.17 1.20 -4.83
N PHE A 339 15.04 1.17 -5.54
CA PHE A 339 14.44 2.36 -6.08
C PHE A 339 13.43 2.90 -5.07
N ASP A 340 13.58 4.16 -4.69
CA ASP A 340 12.61 4.90 -3.89
C ASP A 340 11.82 5.85 -4.79
N ILE A 341 10.58 6.18 -4.45
CA ILE A 341 9.80 7.22 -5.14
C ILE A 341 9.94 8.53 -4.39
N VAL A 342 10.49 9.54 -5.06
CA VAL A 342 10.74 10.87 -4.50
C VAL A 342 9.95 11.92 -5.26
N CYS A 343 9.35 12.85 -4.51
CA CYS A 343 8.70 14.03 -5.05
C CYS A 343 9.56 15.28 -4.79
N TRP A 344 9.73 16.09 -5.83
CA TRP A 344 10.19 17.47 -5.75
C TRP A 344 9.03 18.40 -6.06
N TYR A 345 8.86 19.44 -5.27
CA TYR A 345 7.72 20.34 -5.44
C TYR A 345 8.06 21.81 -5.21
N THR A 346 7.28 22.68 -5.86
CA THR A 346 7.35 24.14 -5.72
C THR A 346 5.97 24.76 -5.88
N ASN A 347 5.76 25.90 -5.22
CA ASN A 347 4.56 26.72 -5.36
C ASN A 347 4.80 28.02 -6.16
N THR A 348 5.99 28.19 -6.73
CA THR A 348 6.35 29.35 -7.56
C THR A 348 6.00 29.16 -9.03
N GLY A 349 5.71 27.92 -9.43
CA GLY A 349 5.53 27.49 -10.80
C GLY A 349 6.82 27.49 -11.60
N ASP A 350 7.97 27.70 -10.96
CA ASP A 350 9.27 27.78 -11.62
C ASP A 350 10.09 26.51 -11.32
N VAL A 351 10.47 25.76 -12.35
CA VAL A 351 11.16 24.46 -12.17
C VAL A 351 12.57 24.59 -11.56
N ASP A 352 13.13 25.80 -11.48
CA ASP A 352 14.40 26.15 -10.79
C ASP A 352 14.21 26.17 -9.26
N SER A 353 12.94 26.23 -8.83
CA SER A 353 12.55 26.30 -7.43
C SER A 353 12.08 24.96 -6.88
N LEU A 354 12.26 23.85 -7.62
CA LEU A 354 12.02 22.47 -7.18
C LEU A 354 13.02 22.03 -6.10
N ASN A 355 13.03 22.75 -4.98
CA ASN A 355 13.99 22.60 -3.89
C ASN A 355 13.39 21.88 -2.68
N ASN A 356 12.06 21.76 -2.61
CA ASN A 356 11.41 20.99 -1.55
C ASN A 356 11.33 19.52 -1.99
N ILE A 357 11.57 18.62 -1.05
CA ILE A 357 11.66 17.18 -1.30
C ILE A 357 10.82 16.44 -0.26
N SER A 358 10.07 15.45 -0.70
CA SER A 358 9.41 14.46 0.16
C SER A 358 9.61 13.06 -0.40
N ILE A 359 9.66 12.04 0.45
CA ILE A 359 9.69 10.63 0.02
C ILE A 359 8.23 10.16 -0.07
N ILE A 360 7.81 9.70 -1.25
CA ILE A 360 6.51 9.08 -1.45
C ILE A 360 6.56 7.63 -0.98
N ALA A 361 7.59 6.89 -1.38
CA ALA A 361 7.84 5.53 -0.93
C ALA A 361 9.35 5.30 -0.87
N GLY A 362 9.81 4.59 0.16
CA GLY A 362 11.23 4.26 0.30
C GLY A 362 11.40 3.11 1.29
N SER A 363 11.13 1.90 0.82
CA SER A 363 11.27 0.69 1.63
C SER A 363 12.63 0.03 1.38
N ALA A 364 12.77 -1.27 1.70
CA ALA A 364 13.94 -2.06 1.30
C ALA A 364 13.74 -2.81 -0.03
N ASP A 365 12.51 -2.79 -0.55
CA ASP A 365 12.14 -3.34 -1.85
C ASP A 365 12.05 -2.20 -2.86
N SER A 366 12.33 -2.46 -4.14
CA SER A 366 12.20 -1.41 -5.16
C SER A 366 10.76 -0.96 -5.36
N GLU A 367 10.58 0.36 -5.36
CA GLU A 367 9.42 1.07 -5.86
C GLU A 367 9.72 1.71 -7.23
N ASN A 368 9.00 1.30 -8.27
CA ASN A 368 9.27 1.71 -9.64
C ASN A 368 8.05 2.32 -10.34
N TYR A 369 8.35 2.96 -11.47
CA TYR A 369 7.40 3.43 -12.48
C TYR A 369 6.26 4.27 -11.89
N PRO A 370 6.62 5.41 -11.26
CA PRO A 370 5.60 6.27 -10.71
C PRO A 370 4.74 6.87 -11.81
N ASP A 371 3.49 7.13 -11.47
CA ASP A 371 2.58 7.97 -12.24
C ASP A 371 1.94 9.02 -11.32
N LEU A 372 1.59 10.19 -11.84
CA LEU A 372 1.20 11.34 -11.02
C LEU A 372 0.11 12.15 -11.71
N GLU A 373 -0.97 12.42 -10.97
CA GLU A 373 -2.11 13.20 -11.47
C GLU A 373 -2.57 14.26 -10.45
N HIS A 374 -2.96 15.43 -10.96
CA HIS A 374 -3.59 16.48 -10.16
C HIS A 374 -5.06 16.17 -9.96
N VAL A 375 -5.56 16.30 -8.73
CA VAL A 375 -6.98 16.06 -8.42
C VAL A 375 -7.77 17.35 -8.39
N SER A 376 -7.47 18.17 -7.41
CA SER A 376 -8.10 19.48 -7.24
C SER A 376 -7.33 20.27 -6.20
N GLY A 377 -7.21 21.59 -6.41
CA GLY A 377 -6.49 22.45 -5.47
C GLY A 377 -5.05 21.96 -5.23
N MET A 378 -4.73 21.63 -3.97
CA MET A 378 -3.41 21.13 -3.57
C MET A 378 -3.32 19.60 -3.53
N THR A 379 -4.35 18.91 -4.00
CA THR A 379 -4.45 17.45 -3.94
C THR A 379 -3.88 16.80 -5.19
N TYR A 380 -2.99 15.83 -5.01
CA TYR A 380 -2.39 15.02 -6.07
C TYR A 380 -2.35 13.55 -5.67
N VAL A 381 -2.36 12.66 -6.65
CA VAL A 381 -2.24 11.20 -6.47
C VAL A 381 -1.00 10.73 -7.20
N CYS A 382 -0.18 9.95 -6.51
CA CYS A 382 0.92 9.24 -7.13
C CYS A 382 0.71 7.74 -6.99
N SER A 383 0.79 7.00 -8.11
CA SER A 383 0.86 5.54 -8.09
C SER A 383 2.28 5.06 -8.30
N TYR A 384 2.60 3.86 -7.80
CA TYR A 384 3.89 3.21 -8.02
C TYR A 384 3.77 1.69 -7.85
N ILE A 385 4.75 0.94 -8.36
CA ILE A 385 4.75 -0.52 -8.28
C ILE A 385 5.84 -0.97 -7.32
N GLN A 386 5.47 -1.84 -6.38
CA GLN A 386 6.37 -2.46 -5.42
C GLN A 386 6.04 -3.95 -5.34
N ASN A 387 7.04 -4.81 -5.51
CA ASN A 387 6.86 -6.28 -5.47
C ASN A 387 5.74 -6.81 -6.40
N ASN A 388 5.54 -6.19 -7.57
CA ASN A 388 4.47 -6.50 -8.52
C ASN A 388 3.05 -6.21 -7.98
N ILE A 389 2.93 -5.33 -6.99
CA ILE A 389 1.67 -4.80 -6.47
C ILE A 389 1.64 -3.31 -6.79
N LEU A 390 0.51 -2.82 -7.30
CA LEU A 390 0.30 -1.41 -7.54
C LEU A 390 -0.18 -0.74 -6.26
N TYR A 391 0.49 0.32 -5.88
CA TYR A 391 0.13 1.18 -4.75
C TYR A 391 -0.20 2.59 -5.23
N ALA A 392 -0.97 3.32 -4.44
CA ALA A 392 -1.19 4.74 -4.59
C ALA A 392 -1.00 5.47 -3.26
N ARG A 393 -0.60 6.73 -3.35
CA ARG A 393 -0.48 7.66 -2.24
C ARG A 393 -1.01 9.02 -2.66
N ARG A 394 -1.61 9.74 -1.71
CA ARG A 394 -2.15 11.09 -1.95
C ARG A 394 -1.42 12.12 -1.12
N THR A 395 -1.33 13.32 -1.66
CA THR A 395 -0.94 14.51 -0.93
C THR A 395 -2.09 15.50 -0.98
N ASN A 396 -2.33 16.23 0.12
CA ASN A 396 -3.32 17.31 0.21
C ASN A 396 -2.66 18.70 0.41
N ASP A 397 -1.33 18.74 0.39
CA ASP A 397 -0.52 19.93 0.69
C ASP A 397 0.49 20.25 -0.43
N GLY A 398 0.26 19.73 -1.64
CA GLY A 398 1.11 19.98 -2.80
C GLY A 398 2.43 19.20 -2.78
N GLY A 399 2.44 18.01 -2.19
CA GLY A 399 3.57 17.10 -2.17
C GLY A 399 4.49 17.27 -0.97
N ALA A 400 4.10 18.00 0.08
CA ALA A 400 4.92 18.11 1.29
C ALA A 400 4.80 16.87 2.17
N THR A 401 3.59 16.31 2.29
CA THR A 401 3.32 15.05 2.99
C THR A 401 2.50 14.12 2.10
N TRP A 402 2.60 12.81 2.37
CA TRP A 402 1.93 11.75 1.61
C TRP A 402 1.25 10.77 2.56
N SER A 403 0.04 10.35 2.20
CA SER A 403 -0.74 9.36 2.94
C SER A 403 -0.01 8.02 3.10
N ALA A 404 -0.50 7.15 3.99
CA ALA A 404 -0.09 5.75 4.02
C ALA A 404 -0.25 5.08 2.63
N PRO A 405 0.56 4.06 2.30
CA PRO A 405 0.50 3.43 0.98
C PRO A 405 -0.78 2.59 0.86
N GLU A 406 -1.58 2.87 -0.16
CA GLU A 406 -2.82 2.13 -0.44
C GLU A 406 -2.56 1.10 -1.53
N GLN A 407 -2.84 -0.18 -1.25
CA GLN A 407 -2.79 -1.20 -2.29
C GLN A 407 -3.97 -1.04 -3.26
N VAL A 408 -3.67 -0.73 -4.51
CA VAL A 408 -4.65 -0.55 -5.58
C VAL A 408 -4.99 -1.88 -6.25
N SER A 409 -3.98 -2.67 -6.64
CA SER A 409 -4.22 -3.93 -7.36
C SER A 409 -4.72 -5.04 -6.43
N ASN A 410 -5.45 -6.01 -6.98
CA ASN A 410 -5.84 -7.19 -6.20
C ASN A 410 -4.58 -7.99 -5.78
N PRO A 411 -4.48 -8.51 -4.55
CA PRO A 411 -3.34 -9.35 -4.15
C PRO A 411 -3.10 -10.59 -5.03
N ALA A 412 -4.11 -11.04 -5.78
CA ALA A 412 -3.99 -12.14 -6.74
C ALA A 412 -3.46 -11.71 -8.12
N GLU A 413 -3.43 -10.41 -8.41
CA GLU A 413 -2.93 -9.83 -9.65
C GLU A 413 -1.44 -9.50 -9.51
N ILE A 414 -0.63 -9.99 -10.45
CA ILE A 414 0.79 -9.66 -10.52
C ILE A 414 0.92 -8.52 -11.53
N VAL A 415 0.97 -7.29 -11.04
CA VAL A 415 1.17 -6.08 -11.84
C VAL A 415 2.54 -6.16 -12.49
N THR A 416 2.63 -5.88 -13.78
CA THR A 416 3.91 -5.96 -14.48
C THR A 416 4.85 -4.86 -14.03
N ASP A 417 6.10 -5.19 -13.75
CA ASP A 417 7.14 -4.23 -13.40
C ASP A 417 7.80 -3.64 -14.67
N GLU A 418 7.02 -2.89 -15.46
CA GLU A 418 7.48 -2.19 -16.68
C GLU A 418 7.04 -0.71 -16.70
N TYR A 419 7.75 0.15 -17.44
CA TYR A 419 7.39 1.56 -17.59
C TYR A 419 6.01 1.73 -18.25
N ARG A 420 5.19 2.68 -17.76
CA ARG A 420 3.78 2.85 -18.11
C ARG A 420 2.95 1.58 -17.94
N SER A 421 3.13 0.86 -16.83
CA SER A 421 2.25 -0.26 -16.49
C SER A 421 0.94 0.18 -15.84
N ALA A 422 0.87 1.41 -15.36
CA ALA A 422 -0.33 2.05 -14.83
C ALA A 422 -0.41 3.49 -15.33
N ASP A 423 -1.63 4.02 -15.39
CA ASP A 423 -1.94 5.40 -15.75
C ASP A 423 -3.18 5.85 -14.97
N ILE A 424 -3.10 7.03 -14.36
CA ILE A 424 -4.15 7.64 -13.55
C ILE A 424 -4.91 8.64 -14.42
N GLY A 425 -6.24 8.63 -14.34
CA GLY A 425 -7.13 9.59 -14.99
C GLY A 425 -8.15 10.18 -14.00
N ASP A 426 -9.06 11.00 -14.51
CA ASP A 426 -10.13 11.70 -13.77
C ASP A 426 -9.67 12.65 -12.69
N GLY A 427 -8.56 13.34 -12.92
CA GLY A 427 -7.91 14.06 -11.83
C GLY A 427 -7.68 13.13 -10.62
N GLY A 428 -7.15 11.93 -10.83
CA GLY A 428 -6.81 11.03 -9.73
C GLY A 428 -7.95 10.24 -9.08
N GLU A 429 -9.13 10.18 -9.68
CA GLU A 429 -10.22 9.30 -9.24
C GLU A 429 -10.18 7.92 -9.90
N HIS A 430 -9.46 7.75 -11.00
CA HIS A 430 -9.48 6.51 -11.77
C HIS A 430 -8.08 6.03 -12.14
N ILE A 431 -7.89 4.70 -12.19
CA ILE A 431 -6.60 4.13 -12.59
C ILE A 431 -6.78 2.92 -13.50
N ALA A 432 -6.01 2.90 -14.58
CA ALA A 432 -5.88 1.75 -15.46
C ALA A 432 -4.50 1.11 -15.25
N TYR A 433 -4.44 -0.22 -15.08
CA TYR A 433 -3.17 -0.90 -14.89
C TYR A 433 -3.10 -2.27 -15.55
N GLN A 434 -1.90 -2.66 -15.96
CA GLN A 434 -1.63 -3.93 -16.63
C GLN A 434 -1.10 -4.99 -15.64
N TYR A 435 -1.60 -6.22 -15.74
CA TYR A 435 -1.17 -7.33 -14.90
C TYR A 435 -1.02 -8.62 -15.70
N THR A 436 -0.22 -9.57 -15.17
CA THR A 436 -0.01 -10.88 -15.81
C THR A 436 -1.12 -11.85 -15.44
N THR A 437 -1.58 -12.61 -16.42
CA THR A 437 -2.63 -13.63 -16.23
C THR A 437 -2.02 -14.97 -15.82
N ALA A 438 -2.88 -15.98 -15.61
CA ALA A 438 -2.45 -17.35 -15.28
C ALA A 438 -1.54 -18.01 -16.35
N LYS A 439 -1.50 -17.46 -17.57
CA LYS A 439 -0.45 -17.75 -18.55
C LYS A 439 0.55 -16.61 -18.45
N ALA A 440 1.72 -16.87 -17.90
CA ALA A 440 2.70 -15.85 -17.53
C ALA A 440 3.16 -14.94 -18.70
N GLU A 441 2.91 -15.36 -19.94
CA GLU A 441 3.16 -14.59 -21.16
C GLU A 441 2.01 -13.66 -21.62
N ASP A 442 0.81 -13.81 -21.07
CA ASP A 442 -0.39 -13.04 -21.43
C ASP A 442 -0.67 -12.00 -20.32
N THR A 443 -0.89 -10.73 -20.70
CA THR A 443 -1.28 -9.64 -19.80
C THR A 443 -2.72 -9.21 -20.04
N GLU A 444 -3.34 -8.52 -19.08
CA GLU A 444 -4.65 -7.86 -19.21
C GLU A 444 -4.59 -6.44 -18.59
N ILE A 445 -5.54 -5.57 -18.95
CA ILE A 445 -5.69 -4.22 -18.35
C ILE A 445 -6.94 -4.21 -17.49
N VAL A 446 -6.79 -3.83 -16.23
CA VAL A 446 -7.88 -3.55 -15.28
C VAL A 446 -8.10 -2.05 -15.20
N TYR A 447 -9.35 -1.69 -14.95
CA TYR A 447 -9.75 -0.34 -14.59
C TYR A 447 -10.32 -0.38 -13.18
N LYS A 448 -9.88 0.54 -12.31
CA LYS A 448 -10.33 0.64 -10.93
C LYS A 448 -10.66 2.09 -10.59
N ASP A 449 -11.80 2.24 -9.92
CA ASP A 449 -12.23 3.47 -9.29
C ASP A 449 -11.48 3.65 -7.95
N LEU A 450 -10.74 4.74 -7.84
CA LEU A 450 -10.05 5.25 -6.67
C LEU A 450 -10.89 6.29 -5.91
N ALA A 451 -12.21 6.40 -6.08
CA ALA A 451 -13.12 7.29 -5.34
C ALA A 451 -14.20 6.51 -4.56
N ALA A 452 -14.45 5.24 -4.89
CA ALA A 452 -15.56 4.45 -4.33
C ALA A 452 -15.29 3.66 -3.02
N VAL A 453 -14.14 3.82 -2.38
CA VAL A 453 -13.86 3.15 -1.11
C VAL A 453 -14.34 4.05 0.04
N ASP A 454 -15.42 3.67 0.72
CA ASP A 454 -15.82 4.17 2.05
C ASP A 454 -15.66 2.97 2.98
N SER A 455 -14.44 2.83 3.51
CA SER A 455 -13.99 1.62 4.21
C SER A 455 -14.73 1.41 5.54
N ASP A 456 -15.16 2.48 6.19
CA ASP A 456 -15.77 2.44 7.52
C ASP A 456 -17.27 2.79 7.54
N SER A 457 -17.82 3.15 6.37
CA SER A 457 -19.24 3.44 6.13
C SER A 457 -19.77 4.66 6.88
N ASP A 458 -18.92 5.66 7.11
CA ASP A 458 -19.29 6.89 7.81
C ASP A 458 -19.86 7.98 6.87
N GLY A 459 -19.83 7.72 5.55
CA GLY A 459 -20.34 8.61 4.50
C GLY A 459 -19.33 9.64 4.01
N ILE A 460 -18.08 9.57 4.47
CA ILE A 460 -16.91 10.25 3.94
C ILE A 460 -16.14 9.21 3.14
N THR A 461 -15.81 9.52 1.89
CA THR A 461 -15.01 8.58 1.10
C THR A 461 -13.59 8.55 1.66
N PHE A 462 -12.94 7.40 1.60
CA PHE A 462 -11.60 7.11 2.12
C PHE A 462 -10.57 8.21 1.81
N TYR A 463 -10.74 8.92 0.69
CA TYR A 463 -9.82 9.94 0.17
C TYR A 463 -9.94 11.33 0.81
N VAL A 464 -11.11 11.65 1.37
CA VAL A 464 -11.34 12.88 2.15
C VAL A 464 -11.50 12.58 3.64
N ASP A 465 -11.34 11.31 4.02
CA ASP A 465 -11.47 10.84 5.39
C ASP A 465 -10.13 10.89 6.12
N ASN A 466 -10.01 11.73 7.14
CA ASN A 466 -8.86 11.77 8.03
C ASN A 466 -8.85 10.61 9.07
N CYS A 467 -9.85 9.73 9.06
CA CYS A 467 -9.86 8.45 9.76
C CYS A 467 -10.47 7.32 8.91
N PRO A 468 -9.83 6.89 7.81
CA PRO A 468 -10.44 6.01 6.81
C PRO A 468 -10.90 4.62 7.29
N ASN A 469 -10.58 4.23 8.52
CA ASN A 469 -10.94 2.95 9.11
C ASN A 469 -11.76 3.11 10.41
N ALA A 470 -12.11 4.35 10.80
CA ALA A 470 -12.77 4.67 12.05
C ALA A 470 -13.84 5.76 11.83
N PRO A 471 -15.15 5.42 11.92
CA PRO A 471 -16.20 6.32 11.49
C PRO A 471 -16.19 7.67 12.18
N ASN A 472 -16.01 8.76 11.43
CA ASN A 472 -15.77 10.07 12.01
C ASN A 472 -16.36 11.24 11.22
N SER A 473 -17.42 11.07 10.44
CA SER A 473 -18.20 12.00 9.58
C SER A 473 -18.15 13.53 9.83
N SER A 474 -17.82 13.98 11.04
CA SER A 474 -17.44 15.35 11.37
C SER A 474 -16.06 15.80 10.86
N GLN A 475 -15.13 14.87 10.59
CA GLN A 475 -13.75 15.12 10.19
C GLN A 475 -13.02 16.06 11.16
N THR A 476 -13.25 15.88 12.47
CA THR A 476 -12.59 16.70 13.50
C THR A 476 -11.11 16.34 13.58
N ASN A 477 -10.25 17.34 13.62
CA ASN A 477 -8.80 17.21 13.79
C ASN A 477 -8.33 18.44 14.59
N SER A 478 -7.96 18.19 15.85
CA SER A 478 -7.78 19.22 16.88
C SER A 478 -6.38 19.83 16.90
N ASP A 479 -5.34 19.06 16.59
CA ASP A 479 -3.95 19.51 16.53
C ASP A 479 -3.47 19.84 15.09
N GLY A 480 -4.19 19.35 14.09
CA GLY A 480 -3.97 19.63 12.67
C GLY A 480 -3.01 18.67 11.99
N ASP A 481 -2.74 17.49 12.55
CA ASP A 481 -1.90 16.47 11.93
C ASP A 481 -2.64 15.72 10.80
N ILE A 482 -2.15 14.56 10.35
CA ILE A 482 -2.81 13.82 9.24
C ILE A 482 -3.96 12.91 9.70
N TYR A 483 -4.09 12.65 11.01
CA TYR A 483 -5.11 11.80 11.60
C TYR A 483 -6.24 12.67 12.19
N GLY A 484 -7.48 12.20 12.10
CA GLY A 484 -8.60 12.83 12.80
C GLY A 484 -8.68 12.38 14.26
N ASP A 485 -9.31 13.19 15.12
CA ASP A 485 -9.47 12.90 16.56
C ASP A 485 -10.06 11.50 16.86
N ALA A 486 -10.76 10.90 15.90
CA ALA A 486 -11.40 9.59 16.05
C ALA A 486 -10.44 8.39 15.89
N CYS A 487 -9.28 8.60 15.29
CA CYS A 487 -8.28 7.57 15.01
C CYS A 487 -6.85 7.99 15.40
N ASP A 488 -6.72 9.15 16.02
CA ASP A 488 -5.48 9.68 16.56
C ASP A 488 -5.30 9.21 18.02
N ASN A 489 -4.18 8.57 18.32
CA ASN A 489 -3.81 8.12 19.67
C ASN A 489 -3.27 9.26 20.57
N CYS A 490 -3.06 10.47 20.03
CA CYS A 490 -2.81 11.70 20.78
C CYS A 490 -3.55 12.93 20.20
N PRO A 491 -4.90 13.01 20.33
CA PRO A 491 -5.75 14.01 19.64
C PRO A 491 -5.46 15.51 19.86
N ASN A 492 -4.48 15.87 20.69
CA ASN A 492 -4.14 17.26 20.97
C ASN A 492 -2.65 17.57 20.75
N ASP A 493 -1.86 16.60 20.30
CA ASP A 493 -0.40 16.67 20.21
C ASP A 493 0.09 16.02 18.91
N ASP A 494 0.39 16.86 17.91
CA ASP A 494 0.83 16.48 16.54
C ASP A 494 1.84 15.32 16.53
N ASN A 495 1.38 14.14 16.14
CA ASN A 495 2.16 12.89 16.08
C ASN A 495 1.85 12.03 14.85
N PRO A 496 2.27 12.47 13.64
CA PRO A 496 1.96 11.79 12.37
C PRO A 496 2.50 10.36 12.24
N ALA A 497 3.35 9.91 13.17
CA ALA A 497 3.89 8.56 13.22
C ALA A 497 3.01 7.58 14.01
N GLN A 498 2.09 8.08 14.86
CA GLN A 498 1.21 7.28 15.73
C GLN A 498 1.98 6.18 16.47
N GLU A 499 3.17 6.51 16.99
CA GLU A 499 3.97 5.59 17.80
C GLU A 499 3.23 5.31 19.13
N ASP A 500 3.18 4.05 19.51
CA ASP A 500 2.52 3.50 20.70
C ASP A 500 3.31 2.24 21.11
N LEU A 501 4.30 2.45 21.96
CA LEU A 501 5.37 1.48 22.25
C LEU A 501 4.86 0.27 23.05
N ASP A 502 3.88 0.47 23.94
CA ASP A 502 3.32 -0.59 24.78
C ASP A 502 1.93 -1.08 24.33
N SER A 503 1.37 -0.45 23.29
CA SER A 503 0.12 -0.82 22.63
C SER A 503 -1.13 -0.70 23.51
N ASP A 504 -1.16 0.31 24.38
CA ASP A 504 -2.30 0.63 25.24
C ASP A 504 -3.36 1.53 24.56
N GLY A 505 -3.00 2.13 23.40
CA GLY A 505 -3.82 3.03 22.61
C GLY A 505 -3.64 4.52 22.91
N ILE A 506 -2.67 4.89 23.75
CA ILE A 506 -2.21 6.25 24.01
C ILE A 506 -0.85 6.41 23.31
N GLY A 507 -0.68 7.43 22.49
CA GLY A 507 0.59 7.58 21.75
C GLY A 507 1.75 8.01 22.65
N ASP A 508 2.97 7.62 22.29
CA ASP A 508 4.20 7.88 23.06
C ASP A 508 4.42 9.36 23.42
N ILE A 509 3.88 10.28 22.60
CA ILE A 509 4.05 11.72 22.83
C ILE A 509 3.16 12.26 23.96
N CYS A 510 2.01 11.62 24.20
CA CYS A 510 1.02 12.04 25.18
C CYS A 510 0.84 11.04 26.32
N ASP A 511 1.49 9.88 26.25
CA ASP A 511 1.55 8.90 27.32
C ASP A 511 2.55 9.31 28.42
N VAL A 512 2.11 9.19 29.67
CA VAL A 512 2.93 9.41 30.87
C VAL A 512 3.77 8.17 31.19
N CYS A 513 3.33 6.99 30.75
CA CYS A 513 3.95 5.70 31.00
C CYS A 513 4.23 4.89 29.71
N PRO A 514 5.05 5.40 28.75
CA PRO A 514 5.18 4.84 27.38
C PRO A 514 5.73 3.40 27.26
N GLU A 515 6.11 2.77 28.37
CA GLU A 515 6.63 1.40 28.38
C GLU A 515 5.75 0.45 29.24
N ASP A 516 4.60 0.94 29.74
CA ASP A 516 3.75 0.24 30.68
C ASP A 516 2.24 0.42 30.36
N PRO A 517 1.60 -0.59 29.73
CA PRO A 517 0.25 -0.45 29.21
C PRO A 517 -0.83 -0.40 30.29
N LEU A 518 -0.45 -0.58 31.56
CA LEU A 518 -1.35 -0.44 32.70
C LEU A 518 -1.41 1.00 33.22
N ASN A 519 -0.48 1.87 32.80
CA ASN A 519 -0.41 3.27 33.21
C ASN A 519 -0.38 3.46 34.74
N ASP A 520 -0.65 4.69 35.17
CA ASP A 520 -0.87 5.10 36.56
C ASP A 520 -2.37 4.97 36.91
N ASP A 521 -2.84 3.73 37.13
CA ASP A 521 -4.27 3.39 37.35
C ASP A 521 -4.86 4.12 38.58
N ASP A 522 -4.06 4.32 39.61
CA ASP A 522 -4.48 4.96 40.87
C ASP A 522 -4.13 6.46 40.97
N SER A 523 -3.48 7.01 39.94
CA SER A 523 -3.12 8.41 39.78
C SER A 523 -2.24 8.95 40.91
N ASP A 524 -1.32 8.13 41.43
CA ASP A 524 -0.40 8.49 42.51
C ASP A 524 0.92 9.11 42.01
N GLY A 525 1.17 9.01 40.70
CA GLY A 525 2.35 9.51 40.00
C GLY A 525 3.41 8.46 39.65
N TYR A 526 3.14 7.17 39.88
CA TYR A 526 3.97 6.05 39.49
C TYR A 526 3.24 5.17 38.47
N CYS A 527 3.96 4.71 37.45
CA CYS A 527 3.41 3.72 36.51
C CYS A 527 3.27 2.37 37.22
N ALA A 528 2.23 1.60 36.92
CA ALA A 528 1.92 0.33 37.58
C ALA A 528 3.10 -0.67 37.66
N GLY A 529 4.01 -0.67 36.69
CA GLY A 529 5.21 -1.50 36.68
C GLY A 529 6.30 -1.07 37.68
N ASP A 530 6.29 0.20 38.08
CA ASP A 530 7.20 0.80 39.06
C ASP A 530 6.53 1.07 40.43
N ASP A 531 5.22 0.83 40.53
CA ASP A 531 4.39 1.04 41.72
C ASP A 531 4.30 -0.23 42.58
N ASN A 532 4.59 -0.11 43.88
CA ASN A 532 4.45 -1.21 44.84
C ASN A 532 3.03 -1.41 45.38
N CYS A 533 2.08 -0.55 45.02
CA CYS A 533 0.64 -0.72 45.20
C CYS A 533 -0.17 -0.21 43.98
N PRO A 534 -0.10 -0.87 42.80
CA PRO A 534 -0.67 -0.37 41.54
C PRO A 534 -2.17 -0.03 41.50
N ALA A 535 -2.92 -0.36 42.56
CA ALA A 535 -4.36 -0.12 42.66
C ALA A 535 -4.74 0.81 43.83
N ASP A 536 -3.79 1.23 44.66
CA ASP A 536 -4.03 1.91 45.93
C ASP A 536 -3.08 3.11 46.13
N ASN A 537 -3.60 4.31 45.82
CA ASN A 537 -2.86 5.56 45.81
C ASN A 537 -1.89 5.74 46.99
N ASN A 538 -0.59 5.59 46.72
CA ASN A 538 0.47 5.66 47.72
C ASN A 538 1.70 6.42 47.21
N PRO A 539 1.62 7.76 46.97
CA PRO A 539 2.73 8.54 46.39
C PRO A 539 4.04 8.54 47.19
N GLY A 540 4.03 8.03 48.42
CA GLY A 540 5.20 7.84 49.27
C GLY A 540 5.94 6.52 49.04
N GLN A 541 5.34 5.55 48.34
CA GLN A 541 5.86 4.24 48.00
C GLN A 541 6.50 3.52 49.21
N GLU A 542 5.94 3.72 50.42
CA GLU A 542 6.50 3.15 51.63
C GLU A 542 6.30 1.63 51.69
N ASP A 543 7.38 0.88 51.87
CA ASP A 543 7.44 -0.57 52.02
C ASP A 543 8.35 -0.87 53.23
N THR A 544 7.75 -1.21 54.37
CA THR A 544 8.44 -1.26 55.67
C THR A 544 9.30 -2.51 55.82
N ASP A 545 8.84 -3.65 55.33
CA ASP A 545 9.50 -4.94 55.49
C ASP A 545 10.32 -5.36 54.26
N SER A 546 10.22 -4.60 53.17
CA SER A 546 10.95 -4.76 51.91
C SER A 546 10.62 -6.04 51.15
N ASP A 547 9.37 -6.48 51.19
CA ASP A 547 8.89 -7.63 50.44
C ASP A 547 8.45 -7.29 48.99
N GLY A 548 8.34 -6.01 48.67
CA GLY A 548 7.94 -5.49 47.36
C GLY A 548 6.48 -5.07 47.25
N ILE A 549 5.68 -5.22 48.31
CA ILE A 549 4.29 -4.75 48.42
C ILE A 549 4.29 -3.49 49.30
N GLY A 550 3.64 -2.43 48.85
CA GLY A 550 3.58 -1.19 49.63
C GLY A 550 2.70 -1.32 50.87
N ASN A 551 3.04 -0.62 51.95
CA ASN A 551 2.34 -0.67 53.24
C ASN A 551 0.82 -0.40 53.15
N VAL A 552 0.36 0.28 52.09
CA VAL A 552 -1.06 0.62 51.90
C VAL A 552 -1.87 -0.59 51.44
N CYS A 553 -1.25 -1.48 50.65
CA CYS A 553 -1.87 -2.67 50.06
C CYS A 553 -1.32 -3.99 50.63
N ASP A 554 -0.38 -3.93 51.57
CA ASP A 554 0.20 -5.07 52.27
C ASP A 554 -0.68 -5.55 53.43
N ASN A 555 -1.06 -6.83 53.42
CA ASN A 555 -1.83 -7.48 54.49
C ASN A 555 -0.99 -7.91 55.70
N CYS A 556 0.35 -7.77 55.63
CA CYS A 556 1.29 -7.90 56.74
C CYS A 556 2.43 -6.86 56.71
N PRO A 557 2.15 -5.54 56.89
CA PRO A 557 3.12 -4.45 56.69
C PRO A 557 4.46 -4.49 57.46
N ASP A 558 4.60 -5.39 58.43
CA ASP A 558 5.80 -5.53 59.26
C ASP A 558 6.54 -6.87 59.03
N ASP A 559 5.98 -7.81 58.25
CA ASP A 559 6.43 -9.21 58.12
C ASP A 559 6.39 -9.71 56.66
N SER A 560 7.56 -9.71 56.02
CA SER A 560 7.72 -9.98 54.58
C SER A 560 6.96 -11.20 54.04
N ASN A 561 6.03 -10.94 53.11
CA ASN A 561 5.12 -11.93 52.55
C ASN A 561 4.62 -11.57 51.14
N ALA A 562 5.54 -11.40 50.17
CA ALA A 562 5.25 -10.97 48.80
C ALA A 562 4.13 -11.74 48.04
N GLU A 563 3.76 -12.95 48.49
CA GLU A 563 2.64 -13.72 47.93
C GLU A 563 1.26 -13.29 48.45
N GLN A 564 1.21 -12.45 49.49
CA GLN A 564 0.02 -11.86 50.11
C GLN A 564 -1.08 -12.90 50.41
N LEU A 565 -0.67 -14.10 50.82
CA LEU A 565 -1.58 -15.20 51.14
C LEU A 565 -2.40 -14.86 52.39
N ASP A 566 -3.70 -15.17 52.32
CA ASP A 566 -4.70 -14.99 53.38
C ASP A 566 -5.63 -16.22 53.32
N ALA A 567 -5.30 -17.26 54.08
CA ALA A 567 -5.91 -18.57 53.94
C ALA A 567 -7.33 -18.69 54.50
N ASP A 568 -7.72 -17.84 55.46
CA ASP A 568 -9.05 -17.81 56.04
C ASP A 568 -9.89 -16.59 55.62
N GLY A 569 -9.28 -15.62 54.92
CA GLY A 569 -9.96 -14.52 54.25
C GLY A 569 -10.34 -13.39 55.20
N ASP A 570 -9.60 -13.19 56.29
CA ASP A 570 -9.87 -12.17 57.30
C ASP A 570 -9.15 -10.83 57.06
N ALA A 571 -8.40 -10.74 55.96
CA ALA A 571 -7.53 -9.63 55.53
C ALA A 571 -6.25 -9.44 56.35
N ILE A 572 -5.88 -10.39 57.21
CA ILE A 572 -4.56 -10.50 57.83
C ILE A 572 -3.80 -11.60 57.09
N GLY A 573 -2.59 -11.31 56.61
CA GLY A 573 -1.83 -12.31 55.86
C GLY A 573 -1.32 -13.47 56.73
N ASP A 574 -1.16 -14.65 56.13
CA ASP A 574 -0.67 -15.88 56.76
C ASP A 574 0.66 -15.70 57.53
N ALA A 575 1.46 -14.70 57.15
CA ALA A 575 2.76 -14.40 57.73
C ALA A 575 2.69 -13.71 59.10
N CYS A 576 1.63 -12.94 59.36
CA CYS A 576 1.43 -12.16 60.57
C CYS A 576 0.12 -12.50 61.31
N ASP A 577 -0.69 -13.40 60.75
CA ASP A 577 -1.93 -13.86 61.35
C ASP A 577 -1.67 -14.75 62.57
N GLU A 578 -2.12 -14.26 63.73
CA GLU A 578 -1.97 -14.97 65.00
C GLU A 578 -2.92 -16.17 65.13
N CYS A 579 -3.92 -16.30 64.25
CA CYS A 579 -4.84 -17.44 64.22
C CYS A 579 -5.54 -17.65 62.88
N THR A 580 -4.84 -18.31 61.95
CA THR A 580 -5.42 -18.74 60.68
C THR A 580 -6.42 -19.88 60.90
N ASP A 581 -7.70 -19.60 60.80
CA ASP A 581 -8.83 -20.48 61.14
C ASP A 581 -9.82 -20.56 59.97
N THR A 582 -9.56 -21.47 59.04
CA THR A 582 -10.32 -21.57 57.78
C THR A 582 -11.78 -21.99 57.97
N ASP A 583 -12.10 -22.69 59.05
CA ASP A 583 -13.45 -23.21 59.29
C ASP A 583 -14.23 -22.46 60.38
N GLY A 584 -13.56 -21.55 61.09
CA GLY A 584 -14.13 -20.60 62.03
C GLY A 584 -14.58 -21.22 63.34
N ASP A 585 -13.98 -22.35 63.75
CA ASP A 585 -14.35 -23.07 64.97
C ASP A 585 -13.61 -22.57 66.23
N GLY A 586 -12.61 -21.70 66.05
CA GLY A 586 -11.79 -21.09 67.09
C GLY A 586 -10.42 -21.75 67.31
N TYR A 587 -10.03 -22.68 66.45
CA TYR A 587 -8.73 -23.36 66.47
C TYR A 587 -7.97 -23.11 65.16
N GLY A 588 -6.67 -22.86 65.26
CA GLY A 588 -5.85 -22.49 64.11
C GLY A 588 -5.33 -23.68 63.32
N ASN A 589 -5.34 -23.56 62.00
CA ASN A 589 -4.81 -24.57 61.09
C ASN A 589 -3.34 -24.94 61.42
N PRO A 590 -2.97 -26.22 61.40
CA PRO A 590 -1.58 -26.64 61.51
C PRO A 590 -0.73 -26.19 60.32
N GLY A 591 0.50 -25.77 60.58
CA GLY A 591 1.49 -25.45 59.55
C GLY A 591 1.77 -23.97 59.33
N PHE A 592 0.95 -23.08 59.89
CA PHE A 592 1.18 -21.64 59.88
C PHE A 592 2.12 -21.23 61.02
N ALA A 593 3.18 -20.50 60.70
CA ALA A 593 4.23 -20.17 61.67
C ALA A 593 3.84 -19.06 62.65
N ALA A 594 2.92 -18.18 62.24
CA ALA A 594 2.41 -17.08 63.05
C ALA A 594 1.31 -17.50 64.04
N ASN A 595 0.67 -18.66 63.81
CA ASN A 595 -0.37 -19.19 64.69
C ASN A 595 0.08 -19.26 66.16
N THR A 596 -0.62 -18.49 67.00
CA THR A 596 -0.49 -18.50 68.46
C THR A 596 -1.71 -19.11 69.15
N CYS A 597 -2.81 -19.30 68.43
CA CYS A 597 -3.99 -19.99 68.93
C CYS A 597 -3.78 -21.53 68.99
N PRO A 598 -4.62 -22.26 69.75
CA PRO A 598 -4.53 -23.72 69.80
C PRO A 598 -4.73 -24.35 68.41
N LEU A 599 -3.95 -25.38 68.09
CA LEU A 599 -4.02 -26.03 66.79
C LEU A 599 -5.31 -26.84 66.63
N ASP A 600 -5.89 -26.77 65.43
CA ASP A 600 -7.05 -27.52 65.00
C ASP A 600 -6.65 -28.94 64.56
N ASN A 601 -7.34 -29.95 65.10
CA ASN A 601 -7.23 -31.34 64.69
C ASN A 601 -8.14 -31.72 63.51
N CYS A 602 -8.99 -30.83 63.02
CA CYS A 602 -9.82 -30.94 61.82
C CYS A 602 -9.91 -29.63 60.98
N PRO A 603 -8.80 -29.16 60.36
CA PRO A 603 -8.66 -27.82 59.72
C PRO A 603 -9.63 -27.41 58.61
N GLY A 604 -10.57 -28.26 58.23
CA GLY A 604 -11.58 -27.96 57.21
C GLY A 604 -12.99 -28.39 57.60
N VAL A 605 -13.22 -28.76 58.87
CA VAL A 605 -14.52 -29.22 59.35
C VAL A 605 -14.75 -28.72 60.78
N PRO A 606 -15.66 -27.73 60.98
CA PRO A 606 -15.80 -27.09 62.27
C PRO A 606 -16.10 -28.08 63.39
N ASN A 607 -15.21 -28.18 64.37
CA ASN A 607 -15.34 -29.09 65.51
C ASN A 607 -14.88 -28.42 66.81
N PRO A 608 -15.62 -27.40 67.33
CA PRO A 608 -15.18 -26.59 68.48
C PRO A 608 -14.86 -27.37 69.77
N ASP A 609 -15.29 -28.63 69.88
CA ASP A 609 -15.01 -29.51 71.01
C ASP A 609 -13.66 -30.25 70.89
N GLN A 610 -13.03 -30.23 69.70
CA GLN A 610 -11.72 -30.84 69.37
C GLN A 610 -11.58 -32.27 69.91
N THR A 611 -12.68 -33.03 69.87
CA THR A 611 -12.69 -34.40 70.42
C THR A 611 -11.80 -35.28 69.54
N ASP A 612 -10.85 -35.97 70.16
CA ASP A 612 -9.95 -36.97 69.55
C ASP A 612 -9.97 -38.20 70.48
N SER A 613 -10.90 -39.11 70.19
CA SER A 613 -11.23 -40.25 71.05
C SER A 613 -10.13 -41.31 71.05
N ASN A 614 -9.40 -41.46 69.95
CA ASN A 614 -8.34 -42.47 69.77
C ASN A 614 -6.92 -41.92 70.05
N GLY A 615 -6.76 -40.59 70.15
CA GLY A 615 -5.53 -39.90 70.50
C GLY A 615 -4.49 -39.86 69.38
N ASN A 616 -4.91 -39.97 68.12
CA ASN A 616 -4.02 -40.01 66.97
C ASN A 616 -3.62 -38.61 66.45
N GLY A 617 -4.23 -37.55 66.98
CA GLY A 617 -3.99 -36.15 66.59
C GLY A 617 -4.88 -35.64 65.45
N VAL A 618 -5.84 -36.44 64.98
CA VAL A 618 -6.91 -36.09 64.04
C VAL A 618 -8.23 -36.09 64.82
N GLY A 619 -9.08 -35.08 64.64
CA GLY A 619 -10.34 -34.99 65.40
C GLY A 619 -11.40 -35.95 64.89
N ASP A 620 -12.26 -36.42 65.79
CA ASP A 620 -13.36 -37.38 65.50
C ASP A 620 -14.27 -36.91 64.35
N MET A 621 -14.36 -35.59 64.10
CA MET A 621 -15.20 -35.01 63.05
C MET A 621 -14.63 -35.19 61.63
N CYS A 622 -13.32 -35.36 61.51
CA CYS A 622 -12.59 -35.53 60.25
C CYS A 622 -11.75 -36.82 60.20
N ASP A 623 -11.79 -37.62 61.27
CA ASP A 623 -11.19 -38.96 61.32
C ASP A 623 -12.11 -39.97 60.63
N PHE A 624 -11.96 -40.09 59.30
CA PHE A 624 -12.72 -41.02 58.48
C PHE A 624 -11.97 -42.34 58.31
N CYS A 625 -12.41 -43.36 59.03
CA CYS A 625 -12.07 -44.75 58.72
C CYS A 625 -12.31 -45.05 57.23
N GLY A 626 -11.36 -45.70 56.56
CA GLY A 626 -11.48 -46.05 55.14
C GLY A 626 -11.09 -44.96 54.13
N ASN A 627 -10.63 -43.79 54.57
CA ASN A 627 -9.92 -42.82 53.73
C ASN A 627 -8.44 -43.23 53.66
N VAL A 628 -8.15 -44.18 52.77
CA VAL A 628 -6.86 -44.88 52.70
C VAL A 628 -5.82 -44.04 51.96
N ASN A 629 -6.27 -43.22 51.01
CA ASN A 629 -5.42 -42.38 50.19
C ASN A 629 -5.20 -40.96 50.77
N GLY A 630 -5.91 -40.61 51.85
CA GLY A 630 -5.80 -39.31 52.51
C GLY A 630 -6.42 -38.15 51.73
N ASP A 631 -7.38 -38.42 50.84
CA ASP A 631 -8.05 -37.40 50.00
C ASP A 631 -9.35 -36.85 50.62
N ASN A 632 -9.64 -37.23 51.87
CA ASN A 632 -10.81 -36.86 52.65
C ASN A 632 -12.14 -37.40 52.08
N ALA A 633 -12.10 -38.47 51.27
CA ALA A 633 -13.30 -39.11 50.75
C ALA A 633 -13.18 -40.64 50.72
N VAL A 634 -14.03 -41.34 51.49
CA VAL A 634 -14.14 -42.81 51.40
C VAL A 634 -14.83 -43.23 50.10
N ASN A 635 -14.06 -43.65 49.11
CA ASN A 635 -14.54 -43.99 47.78
C ASN A 635 -13.80 -45.19 47.14
N VAL A 636 -14.01 -45.43 45.85
CA VAL A 636 -13.48 -46.63 45.18
C VAL A 636 -11.94 -46.57 45.09
N SER A 637 -11.34 -45.38 45.06
CA SER A 637 -9.88 -45.23 45.08
C SER A 637 -9.26 -45.85 46.33
N ASP A 638 -9.92 -45.76 47.48
CA ASP A 638 -9.45 -46.32 48.74
C ASP A 638 -9.41 -47.84 48.73
N ALA A 639 -10.49 -48.46 48.23
CA ALA A 639 -10.53 -49.91 48.04
C ALA A 639 -9.42 -50.36 47.07
N VAL A 640 -9.16 -49.59 46.02
CA VAL A 640 -8.09 -49.87 45.05
C VAL A 640 -6.71 -49.73 45.71
N GLN A 641 -6.49 -48.75 46.59
CA GLN A 641 -5.23 -48.60 47.29
C GLN A 641 -4.95 -49.76 48.26
N ILE A 642 -5.96 -50.22 49.00
CA ILE A 642 -5.82 -51.43 49.83
C ILE A 642 -5.44 -52.64 48.96
N ILE A 643 -6.11 -52.84 47.82
CA ILE A 643 -5.80 -53.92 46.88
C ILE A 643 -4.36 -53.80 46.37
N ASN A 644 -3.91 -52.60 45.99
CA ASN A 644 -2.57 -52.35 45.50
C ASN A 644 -1.50 -52.63 46.57
N PHE A 645 -1.74 -52.19 47.81
CA PHE A 645 -0.89 -52.46 48.96
C PHE A 645 -0.78 -53.98 49.23
N VAL A 646 -1.91 -54.67 49.32
CA VAL A 646 -1.98 -56.10 49.68
C VAL A 646 -1.39 -57.02 48.62
N PHE A 647 -1.64 -56.75 47.33
CA PHE A 647 -1.29 -57.70 46.25
C PHE A 647 -0.05 -57.33 45.45
N ILE A 648 0.29 -56.04 45.39
CA ILE A 648 1.28 -55.52 44.44
C ILE A 648 2.39 -54.72 45.14
N GLY A 649 2.33 -54.60 46.48
CA GLY A 649 3.33 -53.89 47.28
C GLY A 649 3.29 -52.37 47.09
N GLY A 650 2.11 -51.82 46.78
CA GLY A 650 1.87 -50.38 46.70
C GLY A 650 2.07 -49.64 48.03
N GLN A 651 1.88 -48.32 48.02
CA GLN A 651 1.97 -47.48 49.21
C GLN A 651 0.99 -47.96 50.29
N ALA A 652 1.47 -48.13 51.52
CA ALA A 652 0.64 -48.50 52.66
C ALA A 652 -0.39 -47.40 52.98
N PRO A 653 -1.53 -47.74 53.58
CA PRO A 653 -2.47 -46.76 54.14
C PRO A 653 -1.73 -45.79 55.09
N SER A 654 -2.17 -44.52 55.11
CA SER A 654 -1.61 -43.49 55.99
C SER A 654 -2.74 -42.67 56.62
N PRO A 655 -3.05 -42.83 57.92
CA PRO A 655 -2.45 -43.80 58.86
C PRO A 655 -2.72 -45.26 58.45
N TYR A 656 -1.93 -46.21 58.97
CA TYR A 656 -2.05 -47.63 58.58
C TYR A 656 -3.44 -48.18 58.93
N GLU A 657 -3.97 -47.68 60.04
CA GLU A 657 -5.27 -47.96 60.65
C GLU A 657 -6.43 -47.53 59.74
N ALA A 658 -6.28 -46.50 58.91
CA ALA A 658 -7.30 -46.09 57.95
C ALA A 658 -7.60 -47.19 56.90
N GLY A 659 -6.68 -48.14 56.71
CA GLY A 659 -6.86 -49.31 55.85
C GLY A 659 -7.59 -50.49 56.49
N ASP A 660 -7.77 -50.50 57.81
CA ASP A 660 -8.44 -51.59 58.55
C ASP A 660 -9.95 -51.31 58.67
N THR A 661 -10.63 -51.22 57.54
CA THR A 661 -12.02 -50.73 57.47
C THR A 661 -13.06 -51.64 58.11
N ASN A 662 -12.69 -52.86 58.50
CA ASN A 662 -13.56 -53.77 59.24
C ASN A 662 -13.16 -53.92 60.73
N CYS A 663 -12.12 -53.19 61.16
CA CYS A 663 -11.61 -53.16 62.52
C CYS A 663 -11.21 -54.54 63.09
N ASP A 664 -10.66 -55.44 62.24
CA ASP A 664 -10.17 -56.75 62.65
C ASP A 664 -8.68 -56.79 63.01
N SER A 665 -8.04 -55.61 63.03
CA SER A 665 -6.62 -55.37 63.26
C SER A 665 -5.70 -55.85 62.14
N LEU A 666 -6.22 -56.16 60.94
CA LEU A 666 -5.43 -56.65 59.81
C LEU A 666 -5.88 -56.02 58.48
N VAL A 667 -5.08 -55.06 57.95
CA VAL A 667 -5.30 -54.53 56.59
C VAL A 667 -5.10 -55.63 55.53
N ASN A 668 -6.20 -56.10 54.93
CA ASN A 668 -6.21 -57.16 53.94
C ASN A 668 -7.32 -56.99 52.87
N VAL A 669 -7.53 -57.98 52.02
CA VAL A 669 -8.52 -57.89 50.93
C VAL A 669 -9.97 -57.72 51.44
N SER A 670 -10.25 -58.18 52.66
CA SER A 670 -11.58 -58.05 53.26
C SER A 670 -11.95 -56.59 53.56
N ASP A 671 -10.96 -55.73 53.81
CA ASP A 671 -11.14 -54.29 54.01
C ASP A 671 -11.52 -53.57 52.72
N ALA A 672 -10.82 -53.90 51.62
CA ALA A 672 -11.22 -53.40 50.30
C ALA A 672 -12.65 -53.81 49.93
N VAL A 673 -13.07 -55.03 50.32
CA VAL A 673 -14.45 -55.50 50.12
C VAL A 673 -15.44 -54.74 51.01
N TRP A 674 -15.03 -54.36 52.22
CA TRP A 674 -15.85 -53.56 53.14
C TRP A 674 -16.15 -52.18 52.54
N ILE A 675 -15.13 -51.47 52.05
CA ILE A 675 -15.29 -50.19 51.35
C ILE A 675 -16.22 -50.33 50.13
N ILE A 676 -16.04 -51.38 49.31
CA ILE A 676 -16.91 -51.63 48.15
C ILE A 676 -18.37 -51.87 48.58
N ASN A 677 -18.61 -52.61 49.65
CA ASN A 677 -19.96 -52.84 50.16
C ASN A 677 -20.59 -51.57 50.73
N PHE A 678 -19.83 -50.76 51.45
CA PHE A 678 -20.25 -49.45 51.94
C PHE A 678 -20.72 -48.57 50.77
N ILE A 679 -19.88 -48.40 49.74
CA ILE A 679 -20.15 -47.52 48.58
C ILE A 679 -21.33 -48.00 47.75
N PHE A 680 -21.38 -49.29 47.40
CA PHE A 680 -22.31 -49.78 46.37
C PHE A 680 -23.56 -50.47 46.91
N VAL A 681 -23.51 -50.97 48.13
CA VAL A 681 -24.59 -51.78 48.73
C VAL A 681 -25.24 -51.04 49.91
N GLY A 682 -24.63 -49.96 50.41
CA GLY A 682 -25.10 -49.22 51.58
C GLY A 682 -24.87 -49.99 52.88
N GLY A 683 -23.72 -50.67 52.99
CA GLY A 683 -23.26 -51.32 54.23
C GLY A 683 -22.93 -50.31 55.34
N ASN A 684 -22.51 -50.81 56.51
CA ASN A 684 -22.02 -49.96 57.59
C ASN A 684 -20.83 -49.10 57.13
N VAL A 685 -20.67 -47.90 57.71
CA VAL A 685 -19.47 -47.09 57.47
C VAL A 685 -18.22 -47.89 57.91
N PRO A 686 -17.04 -47.66 57.31
CA PRO A 686 -15.82 -48.31 57.76
C PRO A 686 -15.63 -48.18 59.27
N CYS A 687 -15.25 -49.28 59.93
CA CYS A 687 -15.10 -49.40 61.39
C CYS A 687 -16.35 -49.11 62.24
N ASP A 688 -17.55 -49.05 61.68
CA ASP A 688 -18.81 -49.09 62.46
C ASP A 688 -19.30 -50.53 62.61
N ILE A 689 -18.71 -51.25 63.57
CA ILE A 689 -18.96 -52.69 63.77
C ILE A 689 -20.28 -52.94 64.50
N ASP A 690 -20.78 -51.98 65.27
CA ASP A 690 -21.99 -52.09 66.08
C ASP A 690 -23.23 -51.41 65.46
N GLY A 691 -23.05 -50.68 64.37
CA GLY A 691 -24.09 -50.07 63.53
C GLY A 691 -24.62 -48.75 64.10
N ASP A 692 -23.85 -48.06 64.94
CA ASP A 692 -24.24 -46.81 65.59
C ASP A 692 -23.96 -45.56 64.73
N SER A 693 -23.36 -45.76 63.55
CA SER A 693 -22.96 -44.73 62.59
C SER A 693 -21.75 -43.87 63.01
N ALA A 694 -21.07 -44.23 64.10
CA ALA A 694 -19.77 -43.67 64.48
C ALA A 694 -18.65 -44.66 64.08
N PRO A 695 -17.58 -44.20 63.43
CA PRO A 695 -16.44 -45.06 63.14
C PRO A 695 -15.63 -45.36 64.42
N ASP A 696 -15.40 -46.62 64.76
CA ASP A 696 -14.55 -47.06 65.90
C ASP A 696 -13.06 -47.19 65.50
N CYS A 697 -12.51 -46.22 64.76
CA CYS A 697 -11.06 -46.08 64.62
C CYS A 697 -10.46 -45.42 65.87
#